data_AF-A0A239RMA8-F1
#
_entry.id   AF-A0A239RMA8-F1
#
_cell.length_a   1.000
_cell.length_b   1.000
_cell.length_c   1.000
_cell.angle_alpha   90.00
_cell.angle_beta   90.00
_cell.angle_gamma   90.00
#
_symmetry.space_group_name_H-M   'P 1'
#
loop_
_entity.id
_entity.type
_entity.pdbx_description
1 polymer ?
#
loop_
_entity_poly.entity_id
_entity_poly.type
_entity_poly.pdbx_seq_one_letter_code
_entity_poly.pdbx_strand_id
1 'polypeptide(L)'
;MTLITEIYSYIPSYKGNLDWPVLTERAEDQFLIDHFFDYPWDLEVLSSDLGRNIETIEQLIFQQKDTLDEWNWEELEKILPDAFVLSNLSIVQVNLARYTKNTSEVQNAVLSNPDKRWDWNVIVTEFPIEYLYENLEVLQENILCIHFFDRIFADATWGIKFATNDVFINAIKEASKDEGTLSSCILNDKHYIWSPQVIDAFTECGLISWPTTPYMIGFECIQSITWNKRFFDRYAQNITTEEGRTFVSKSIRDLEILSAHPEFEWNWQAISSNDLQLSNTLLYSNFGKKLDWKLVFDNNDNIEQLQSIEKIDSYIGDDGEAWTKFSSVASLDFVIAKYKDSKYPWDWIILTERMFSKLKLENLGNPLFVEKWDWICLSENVPTGFLYPNLDKFKNYWNWNVIFGRIITTSNKFDYNFLDKIALVITNITPNLKCKEAWTSLTSQYSFKELKKVLKETSTKKSYWWDLKYFCLHKDFNVFSDILECRNFVDWDALSSSEAVDNSLKFNPKLGIKPKSWTNDVMTLIGDTRNKWNFKLLSSFESLNDQKWFLSRFKDKIDWEVISMSSKLFCQPDKQKLNEIIESYKDRLDFKVLSERDDVNIEQIIKINPKGDYDYNALMDRHVIKVTMELADSMPNYAWNWFAVSSSKSFYPTKEFLQDKINENLNWSLLSKQDNKRAWESEEVIISIAQRKNISDLIDWKFLSDLQYFPLSKRVLEYVPLDKIDLSSLSGRKVILSLIDDYEEYINWTILSDKSHFILDINALEKYKNRLDWHVVCKRHDFIFTNEILEQFCDYIDWTEASSSLNINFTQRLSSELCQRLRQ
;
A
#
# COMPACT_ATOMS: atom_id res chain seq x y z
N MET A 1 -46.98 71.23 31.17
CA MET A 1 -47.23 70.69 32.51
C MET A 1 -48.71 70.45 32.81
N THR A 2 -49.63 71.39 32.60
CA THR A 2 -51.05 71.22 33.02
C THR A 2 -51.89 70.17 32.28
N LEU A 3 -51.51 69.75 31.06
CA LEU A 3 -52.27 68.76 30.27
C LEU A 3 -51.90 67.29 30.56
N ILE A 4 -50.68 67.02 31.04
CA ILE A 4 -50.20 65.65 31.32
C ILE A 4 -50.68 65.18 32.71
N THR A 5 -50.71 66.09 33.69
CA THR A 5 -51.20 65.80 35.05
C THR A 5 -52.69 65.47 35.08
N GLU A 6 -53.49 66.04 34.17
CA GLU A 6 -54.90 65.66 34.01
C GLU A 6 -55.03 64.23 33.45
N ILE A 7 -54.20 63.83 32.48
CA ILE A 7 -54.24 62.48 31.90
C ILE A 7 -53.97 61.39 32.94
N TYR A 8 -52.99 61.60 33.84
CA TYR A 8 -52.68 60.64 34.92
C TYR A 8 -53.86 60.38 35.86
N SER A 9 -54.71 61.39 36.11
CA SER A 9 -55.91 61.24 36.94
C SER A 9 -56.99 60.35 36.31
N TYR A 10 -56.95 60.14 34.98
CA TYR A 10 -57.90 59.31 34.26
C TYR A 10 -57.39 57.89 33.96
N ILE A 11 -56.09 57.60 34.15
CA ILE A 11 -55.51 56.26 33.89
C ILE A 11 -56.28 55.14 34.60
N PRO A 12 -56.65 55.24 35.89
CA PRO A 12 -57.38 54.17 36.58
C PRO A 12 -58.72 53.80 35.92
N SER A 13 -59.38 54.77 35.28
CA SER A 13 -60.70 54.61 34.67
C SER A 13 -60.66 53.95 33.28
N TYR A 14 -59.49 53.92 32.62
CA TYR A 14 -59.34 53.46 31.24
C TYR A 14 -58.25 52.40 31.04
N LYS A 15 -57.71 51.81 32.12
CA LYS A 15 -56.58 50.88 32.12
C LYS A 15 -56.62 49.79 31.03
N GLY A 16 -57.81 49.25 30.72
CA GLY A 16 -58.00 48.20 29.71
C GLY A 16 -58.04 48.65 28.24
N ASN A 17 -58.07 49.97 27.98
CA ASN A 17 -58.23 50.55 26.64
C ASN A 17 -57.07 51.49 26.24
N LEU A 18 -56.02 51.57 27.05
CA LEU A 18 -54.85 52.43 26.81
C LEU A 18 -53.78 51.68 26.02
N ASP A 19 -53.11 52.39 25.10
CA ASP A 19 -51.92 51.92 24.40
C ASP A 19 -50.69 52.12 25.31
N TRP A 20 -50.30 51.05 26.00
CA TRP A 20 -49.24 51.06 27.00
C TRP A 20 -47.84 51.34 26.42
N PRO A 21 -47.42 50.80 25.26
CA PRO A 21 -46.17 51.20 24.61
C PRO A 21 -46.07 52.72 24.42
N VAL A 22 -47.08 53.35 23.82
CA VAL A 22 -47.09 54.81 23.56
C VAL A 22 -47.11 55.63 24.85
N LEU A 23 -47.84 55.15 25.87
CA LEU A 23 -47.90 55.81 27.17
C LEU A 23 -46.59 55.67 27.94
N THR A 24 -45.91 54.52 27.82
CA THR A 24 -44.61 54.25 28.43
C THR A 24 -43.53 55.16 27.88
N GLU A 25 -43.49 55.38 26.56
CA GLU A 25 -42.58 56.33 25.89
C GLU A 25 -42.78 57.77 26.37
N ARG A 26 -44.02 58.18 26.67
CA ARG A 26 -44.37 59.58 26.95
C ARG A 26 -44.52 59.93 28.43
N ALA A 27 -44.46 58.94 29.32
CA ALA A 27 -44.65 59.16 30.75
C ALA A 27 -43.44 59.88 31.36
N GLU A 28 -43.70 60.79 32.31
CA GLU A 28 -42.65 61.50 33.03
C GLU A 28 -41.92 60.55 34.00
N ASP A 29 -40.60 60.70 34.09
CA ASP A 29 -39.71 59.83 34.87
C ASP A 29 -40.19 59.58 36.32
N GLN A 30 -40.54 60.64 37.06
CA GLN A 30 -41.00 60.51 38.44
C GLN A 30 -42.33 59.76 38.53
N PHE A 31 -43.23 59.95 37.57
CA PHE A 31 -44.51 59.25 37.54
C PHE A 31 -44.32 57.76 37.27
N LEU A 32 -43.39 57.40 36.39
CA LEU A 32 -43.04 56.00 36.12
C LEU A 32 -42.45 55.33 37.35
N ILE A 33 -41.54 55.99 38.07
CA ILE A 33 -40.92 55.48 39.29
C ILE A 33 -41.97 55.28 40.40
N ASP A 34 -42.86 56.25 40.60
CA ASP A 34 -43.85 56.22 41.68
C ASP A 34 -44.98 55.20 41.41
N HIS A 35 -45.32 54.96 40.14
CA HIS A 35 -46.43 54.12 39.72
C HIS A 35 -46.02 52.92 38.86
N PHE A 36 -44.78 52.42 39.04
CA PHE A 36 -44.25 51.32 38.23
C PHE A 36 -45.05 50.02 38.39
N PHE A 37 -45.47 49.72 39.62
CA PHE A 37 -46.25 48.53 39.95
C PHE A 37 -47.74 48.66 39.61
N ASP A 38 -48.25 49.89 39.53
CA ASP A 38 -49.69 50.15 39.38
C ASP A 38 -50.20 49.85 37.96
N TYR A 39 -49.31 49.95 36.96
CA TYR A 39 -49.66 49.96 35.55
C TYR A 39 -48.74 49.08 34.69
N PRO A 40 -49.24 48.41 33.62
CA PRO A 40 -48.46 47.53 32.76
C PRO A 40 -47.59 48.32 31.77
N TRP A 41 -46.55 48.98 32.27
CA TRP A 41 -45.53 49.64 31.46
C TRP A 41 -44.77 48.65 30.58
N ASP A 42 -44.43 49.07 29.36
CA ASP A 42 -43.75 48.26 28.36
C ASP A 42 -42.22 48.30 28.56
N LEU A 43 -41.62 47.18 28.97
CA LEU A 43 -40.18 47.11 29.27
C LEU A 43 -39.31 47.19 28.00
N GLU A 44 -39.80 46.77 26.84
CA GLU A 44 -39.08 46.85 25.57
C GLU A 44 -38.91 48.30 25.13
N VAL A 45 -39.99 49.09 25.27
CA VAL A 45 -39.99 50.53 25.00
C VAL A 45 -39.09 51.27 25.99
N LEU A 46 -39.13 50.92 27.29
CA LEU A 46 -38.22 51.49 28.29
C LEU A 46 -36.75 51.21 27.99
N SER A 47 -36.45 49.99 27.54
CA SER A 47 -35.08 49.57 27.22
C SER A 47 -34.50 50.30 26.01
N SER A 48 -35.36 50.68 25.06
CA SER A 48 -34.98 51.29 23.78
C SER A 48 -35.07 52.82 23.77
N ASP A 49 -35.57 53.45 24.84
CA ASP A 49 -35.74 54.91 24.93
C ASP A 49 -34.42 55.61 25.30
N LEU A 50 -33.64 55.93 24.27
CA LEU A 50 -32.37 56.66 24.38
C LEU A 50 -32.52 58.12 24.90
N GLY A 51 -33.73 58.65 24.96
CA GLY A 51 -34.01 60.01 25.44
C GLY A 51 -34.28 60.12 26.93
N ARG A 52 -34.47 58.99 27.62
CA ARG A 52 -34.81 58.92 29.05
C ARG A 52 -33.58 59.12 29.94
N ASN A 53 -33.78 59.68 31.14
CA ASN A 53 -32.68 59.79 32.11
C ASN A 53 -32.25 58.38 32.54
N ILE A 54 -30.95 58.10 32.48
CA ILE A 54 -30.39 56.81 32.84
C ILE A 54 -30.63 56.46 34.31
N GLU A 55 -30.61 57.45 35.22
CA GLU A 55 -30.91 57.26 36.65
C GLU A 55 -32.34 56.74 36.86
N THR A 56 -33.27 57.12 35.98
CA THR A 56 -34.65 56.61 35.99
C THR A 56 -34.67 55.14 35.62
N ILE A 57 -33.97 54.75 34.55
CA ILE A 57 -33.85 53.34 34.12
C ILE A 57 -33.19 52.49 35.21
N GLU A 58 -32.11 52.98 35.84
CA GLU A 58 -31.44 52.32 36.95
C GLU A 58 -32.40 52.04 38.12
N GLN A 59 -33.22 53.03 38.51
CA GLN A 59 -34.22 52.87 39.57
C GLN A 59 -35.33 51.89 39.19
N LEU A 60 -35.79 51.90 37.93
CA LEU A 60 -36.80 50.97 37.45
C LEU A 60 -36.28 49.52 37.39
N ILE A 61 -35.00 49.31 37.05
CA ILE A 61 -34.36 48.00 37.10
C ILE A 61 -34.38 47.44 38.54
N PHE A 62 -34.13 48.27 39.56
CA PHE A 62 -34.23 47.83 40.97
C PHE A 62 -35.66 47.51 41.42
N GLN A 63 -36.65 48.19 40.84
CA GLN A 63 -38.07 47.93 41.14
C GLN A 63 -38.64 46.72 40.38
N GLN A 64 -37.81 45.97 39.63
CA GLN A 64 -38.14 44.78 38.84
C GLN A 64 -39.57 44.22 39.00
N LYS A 65 -40.31 44.15 37.90
CA LYS A 65 -41.68 43.68 37.88
C LYS A 65 -41.77 42.20 37.51
N ASP A 66 -42.63 41.44 38.20
CA ASP A 66 -43.05 40.11 37.75
C ASP A 66 -44.05 40.27 36.58
N THR A 67 -43.54 40.54 35.39
CA THR A 67 -44.30 40.63 34.12
C THR A 67 -43.93 39.52 33.16
N LEU A 68 -44.79 39.29 32.15
CA LEU A 68 -44.48 38.41 31.03
C LEU A 68 -43.41 39.02 30.09
N ASP A 69 -43.28 40.35 30.10
CA ASP A 69 -42.29 41.08 29.31
C ASP A 69 -40.95 41.13 30.07
N GLU A 70 -39.85 40.94 29.35
CA GLU A 70 -38.47 41.03 29.86
C GLU A 70 -37.79 42.33 29.41
N TRP A 71 -36.76 42.78 30.16
CA TRP A 71 -35.92 43.89 29.73
C TRP A 71 -35.11 43.51 28.48
N ASN A 72 -34.99 44.42 27.51
CA ASN A 72 -34.07 44.24 26.39
C ASN A 72 -32.64 44.60 26.82
N TRP A 73 -31.93 43.60 27.34
CA TRP A 73 -30.57 43.76 27.83
C TRP A 73 -29.56 44.14 26.73
N GLU A 74 -29.83 43.84 25.46
CA GLU A 74 -28.95 44.20 24.33
C GLU A 74 -28.99 45.71 24.00
N GLU A 75 -30.12 46.38 24.25
CA GLU A 75 -30.20 47.85 24.13
C GLU A 75 -29.71 48.53 25.41
N LEU A 76 -30.07 47.99 26.58
CA LEU A 76 -29.61 48.52 27.87
C LEU A 76 -28.09 48.45 28.02
N GLU A 77 -27.45 47.39 27.53
CA GLU A 77 -25.99 47.29 27.54
C GLU A 77 -25.31 48.35 26.70
N LYS A 78 -25.99 49.18 25.90
CA LYS A 78 -25.34 50.28 25.17
C LYS A 78 -25.29 51.54 26.01
N ILE A 79 -26.25 51.72 26.92
CA ILE A 79 -26.47 52.96 27.68
C ILE A 79 -26.12 52.87 29.18
N LEU A 80 -26.14 51.67 29.78
CA LEU A 80 -25.88 51.50 31.22
C LEU A 80 -24.40 51.76 31.62
N PRO A 81 -24.11 52.60 32.64
CA PRO A 81 -22.74 52.89 33.06
C PRO A 81 -21.97 51.68 33.61
N ASP A 82 -20.66 51.62 33.36
CA ASP A 82 -19.76 50.56 33.87
C ASP A 82 -19.89 50.36 35.39
N ALA A 83 -19.90 51.46 36.17
CA ALA A 83 -20.01 51.42 37.62
C ALA A 83 -21.34 50.83 38.11
N PHE A 84 -22.44 51.12 37.41
CA PHE A 84 -23.76 50.59 37.72
C PHE A 84 -23.83 49.09 37.44
N VAL A 85 -23.37 48.66 36.26
CA VAL A 85 -23.39 47.24 35.85
C VAL A 85 -22.52 46.38 36.78
N LEU A 86 -21.27 46.80 37.01
CA LEU A 86 -20.33 46.03 37.84
C LEU A 86 -20.78 45.91 39.30
N SER A 87 -21.53 46.88 39.82
CA SER A 87 -22.05 46.85 41.20
C SER A 87 -23.32 46.01 41.34
N ASN A 88 -23.99 45.65 40.24
CA ASN A 88 -25.33 45.05 40.24
C ASN A 88 -25.45 43.79 39.38
N LEU A 89 -24.36 43.01 39.25
CA LEU A 89 -24.27 41.78 38.44
C LEU A 89 -25.29 40.68 38.78
N SER A 90 -25.90 40.73 39.98
CA SER A 90 -26.98 39.81 40.37
C SER A 90 -28.32 40.13 39.69
N ILE A 91 -28.52 41.37 39.23
CA ILE A 91 -29.78 41.87 38.65
C ILE A 91 -29.65 42.03 37.13
N VAL A 92 -28.53 42.58 36.67
CA VAL A 92 -28.32 42.86 35.24
C VAL A 92 -27.93 41.59 34.47
N GLN A 93 -28.46 41.44 33.24
CA GLN A 93 -28.17 40.29 32.36
C GLN A 93 -27.50 40.69 31.03
N VAL A 94 -26.76 41.81 31.04
CA VAL A 94 -26.03 42.34 29.87
C VAL A 94 -24.86 41.44 29.44
N ASN A 95 -24.40 41.57 28.19
CA ASN A 95 -23.10 41.02 27.79
C ASN A 95 -21.98 41.84 28.42
N LEU A 96 -21.06 41.18 29.13
CA LEU A 96 -20.00 41.87 29.87
C LEU A 96 -18.76 42.17 29.02
N ALA A 97 -18.79 41.89 27.72
CA ALA A 97 -17.61 42.05 26.87
C ALA A 97 -17.03 43.48 26.89
N ARG A 98 -17.87 44.51 26.73
CA ARG A 98 -17.41 45.92 26.77
C ARG A 98 -16.88 46.36 28.14
N TYR A 99 -17.28 45.65 29.19
CA TYR A 99 -16.94 45.94 30.59
C TYR A 99 -15.71 45.15 31.05
N THR A 100 -15.23 44.19 30.24
CA THR A 100 -14.08 43.36 30.57
C THR A 100 -12.79 44.13 30.32
N LYS A 101 -12.31 44.86 31.34
CA LYS A 101 -11.07 45.64 31.30
C LYS A 101 -10.11 45.13 32.37
N ASN A 102 -8.80 45.16 32.12
CA ASN A 102 -7.79 44.73 33.08
C ASN A 102 -7.62 45.75 34.22
N THR A 103 -8.54 45.75 35.18
CA THR A 103 -8.51 46.54 36.41
C THR A 103 -8.81 45.64 37.61
N SER A 104 -8.36 46.03 38.81
CA SER A 104 -8.60 45.25 40.03
C SER A 104 -10.09 45.09 40.37
N GLU A 105 -10.91 46.09 40.04
CA GLU A 105 -12.36 46.06 40.24
C GLU A 105 -13.02 44.97 39.38
N VAL A 106 -12.66 44.92 38.09
CA VAL A 106 -13.19 43.92 37.15
C VAL A 106 -12.66 42.52 37.49
N GLN A 107 -11.38 42.39 37.85
CA GLN A 107 -10.81 41.12 38.31
C GLN A 107 -11.62 40.53 39.48
N ASN A 108 -11.89 41.32 40.52
CA ASN A 108 -12.70 40.87 41.66
C ASN A 108 -14.15 40.52 41.26
N ALA A 109 -14.72 41.28 40.31
CA ALA A 109 -16.07 41.03 39.80
C ALA A 109 -16.16 39.70 39.03
N VAL A 110 -15.14 39.37 38.22
CA VAL A 110 -15.03 38.08 37.50
C VAL A 110 -14.95 36.92 38.48
N LEU A 111 -14.13 37.01 39.54
CA LEU A 111 -14.03 35.95 40.56
C LEU A 111 -15.34 35.72 41.31
N SER A 112 -16.08 36.79 41.57
CA SER A 112 -17.33 36.72 42.31
C SER A 112 -18.50 36.25 41.44
N ASN A 113 -18.40 36.38 40.11
CA ASN A 113 -19.47 36.08 39.15
C ASN A 113 -18.92 35.43 37.86
N PRO A 114 -18.27 34.25 37.93
CA PRO A 114 -17.61 33.62 36.79
C PRO A 114 -18.60 33.06 35.74
N ASP A 115 -19.86 32.87 36.11
CA ASP A 115 -20.96 32.39 35.26
C ASP A 115 -21.49 33.45 34.29
N LYS A 116 -21.10 34.72 34.48
CA LYS A 116 -21.57 35.83 33.64
C LYS A 116 -20.83 35.89 32.30
N ARG A 117 -21.44 36.59 31.33
CA ARG A 117 -20.98 36.68 29.94
C ARG A 117 -19.77 37.60 29.74
N TRP A 118 -18.65 37.31 30.40
CA TRP A 118 -17.38 38.04 30.28
C TRP A 118 -16.70 37.81 28.93
N ASP A 119 -15.82 38.73 28.51
CA ASP A 119 -14.91 38.50 27.38
C ASP A 119 -13.69 37.69 27.83
N TRP A 120 -13.81 36.37 27.77
CA TRP A 120 -12.75 35.45 28.16
C TRP A 120 -11.49 35.56 27.29
N ASN A 121 -11.60 36.04 26.04
CA ASN A 121 -10.42 36.26 25.20
C ASN A 121 -9.58 37.43 25.72
N VAL A 122 -10.21 38.53 26.12
CA VAL A 122 -9.51 39.66 26.76
C VAL A 122 -8.87 39.20 28.07
N ILE A 123 -9.56 38.39 28.87
CA ILE A 123 -9.03 37.87 30.13
C ILE A 123 -7.78 37.01 29.90
N VAL A 124 -7.82 36.01 29.02
CA VAL A 124 -6.67 35.12 28.81
C VAL A 124 -5.47 35.80 28.15
N THR A 125 -5.70 36.87 27.38
CA THR A 125 -4.63 37.57 26.65
C THR A 125 -4.04 38.77 27.42
N GLU A 126 -4.86 39.54 28.14
CA GLU A 126 -4.43 40.81 28.75
C GLU A 126 -4.23 40.74 30.27
N PHE A 127 -4.95 39.88 31.00
CA PHE A 127 -4.86 39.85 32.46
C PHE A 127 -3.51 39.25 32.92
N PRO A 128 -2.96 39.63 34.09
CA PRO A 128 -1.71 39.07 34.58
C PRO A 128 -1.75 37.55 34.72
N ILE A 129 -0.68 36.85 34.32
CA ILE A 129 -0.61 35.38 34.39
C ILE A 129 -0.66 34.93 35.86
N GLU A 130 -0.06 35.71 36.76
CA GLU A 130 -0.11 35.50 38.21
C GLU A 130 -1.55 35.44 38.73
N TYR A 131 -2.38 36.41 38.32
CA TYR A 131 -3.80 36.46 38.68
C TYR A 131 -4.55 35.22 38.19
N LEU A 132 -4.31 34.81 36.93
CA LEU A 132 -4.96 33.62 36.36
C LEU A 132 -4.53 32.34 37.08
N TYR A 133 -3.24 32.25 37.45
CA TYR A 133 -2.69 31.10 38.15
C TYR A 133 -3.21 30.98 39.59
N GLU A 134 -3.26 32.10 40.33
CA GLU A 134 -3.70 32.12 41.73
C GLU A 134 -5.19 31.80 41.89
N ASN A 135 -5.99 32.01 40.85
CA ASN A 135 -7.45 31.84 40.87
C ASN A 135 -7.96 30.71 39.98
N LEU A 136 -7.11 29.71 39.69
CA LEU A 136 -7.44 28.58 38.80
C LEU A 136 -8.71 27.82 39.21
N GLU A 137 -8.94 27.64 40.52
CA GLU A 137 -10.12 26.91 41.03
C GLU A 137 -11.44 27.49 40.53
N VAL A 138 -11.49 28.81 40.33
CA VAL A 138 -12.68 29.53 39.86
C VAL A 138 -12.67 29.69 38.34
N LEU A 139 -11.50 29.91 37.74
CA LEU A 139 -11.39 30.33 36.34
C LEU A 139 -11.21 29.17 35.34
N GLN A 140 -10.84 27.98 35.81
CA GLN A 140 -10.40 26.87 34.95
C GLN A 140 -11.36 26.49 33.83
N GLU A 141 -12.68 26.56 34.02
CA GLU A 141 -13.64 26.14 32.98
C GLU A 141 -13.67 27.08 31.78
N ASN A 142 -13.29 28.34 31.97
CA ASN A 142 -13.49 29.40 30.97
C ASN A 142 -12.19 29.87 30.28
N ILE A 143 -11.01 29.52 30.81
CA ILE A 143 -9.71 30.01 30.30
C ILE A 143 -8.99 29.01 29.38
N LEU A 144 -9.51 27.80 29.22
CA LEU A 144 -8.86 26.74 28.43
C LEU A 144 -9.04 26.99 26.93
N CYS A 145 -8.07 27.68 26.33
CA CYS A 145 -8.01 27.91 24.90
C CYS A 145 -6.57 27.96 24.37
N ILE A 146 -6.42 27.81 23.05
CA ILE A 146 -5.11 27.78 22.38
C ILE A 146 -4.33 29.09 22.63
N HIS A 147 -4.99 30.25 22.63
CA HIS A 147 -4.34 31.54 22.90
C HIS A 147 -3.72 31.60 24.30
N PHE A 148 -4.38 31.00 25.29
CA PHE A 148 -3.84 30.91 26.64
C PHE A 148 -2.63 29.96 26.69
N PHE A 149 -2.72 28.80 26.02
CA PHE A 149 -1.59 27.86 25.93
C PHE A 149 -0.38 28.49 25.23
N ASP A 150 -0.60 29.18 24.12
CA ASP A 150 0.44 29.91 23.38
C ASP A 150 1.17 30.93 24.29
N ARG A 151 0.43 31.55 25.22
CA ARG A 151 0.99 32.52 26.17
C ARG A 151 1.80 31.87 27.29
N ILE A 152 1.29 30.79 27.90
CA ILE A 152 1.93 30.18 29.08
C ILE A 152 3.09 29.23 28.73
N PHE A 153 2.99 28.48 27.63
CA PHE A 153 4.00 27.47 27.26
C PHE A 153 5.11 28.02 26.38
N ALA A 154 5.02 29.28 25.97
CA ALA A 154 6.14 30.05 25.44
C ALA A 154 7.10 30.57 26.55
N ASP A 155 6.69 30.53 27.81
CA ASP A 155 7.49 30.96 28.96
C ASP A 155 8.02 29.76 29.77
N ALA A 156 9.33 29.72 30.01
CA ALA A 156 9.98 28.58 30.67
C ALA A 156 9.59 28.43 32.15
N THR A 157 9.18 29.50 32.81
CA THR A 157 8.79 29.50 34.22
C THR A 157 7.31 29.16 34.36
N TRP A 158 6.45 29.85 33.62
CA TRP A 158 5.01 29.64 33.70
C TRP A 158 4.58 28.29 33.11
N GLY A 159 5.15 27.87 31.98
CA GLY A 159 4.83 26.58 31.38
C GLY A 159 5.04 25.41 32.34
N ILE A 160 6.13 25.42 33.13
CA ILE A 160 6.37 24.39 34.15
C ILE A 160 5.37 24.52 35.30
N LYS A 161 5.14 25.73 35.83
CA LYS A 161 4.20 25.93 36.96
C LYS A 161 2.80 25.41 36.63
N PHE A 162 2.27 25.74 35.46
CA PHE A 162 0.96 25.25 35.00
C PHE A 162 0.98 23.75 34.71
N ALA A 163 2.02 23.22 34.05
CA ALA A 163 2.13 21.78 33.77
C ALA A 163 2.22 20.91 35.04
N THR A 164 2.65 21.48 36.17
CA THR A 164 2.74 20.79 37.47
C THR A 164 1.58 21.09 38.42
N ASN A 165 0.58 21.86 37.99
CA ASN A 165 -0.56 22.23 38.84
C ASN A 165 -1.72 21.25 38.61
N ASP A 166 -2.08 20.48 39.64
CA ASP A 166 -3.11 19.43 39.54
C ASP A 166 -4.49 19.97 39.15
N VAL A 167 -4.87 21.18 39.61
CA VAL A 167 -6.16 21.81 39.27
C VAL A 167 -6.22 22.06 37.77
N PHE A 168 -5.16 22.67 37.23
CA PHE A 168 -5.07 22.96 35.80
C PHE A 168 -5.02 21.69 34.93
N ILE A 169 -4.23 20.69 35.33
CA ILE A 169 -4.11 19.43 34.58
C ILE A 169 -5.44 18.66 34.58
N ASN A 170 -6.14 18.60 35.71
CA ASN A 170 -7.45 17.96 35.76
C ASN A 170 -8.48 18.72 34.90
N ALA A 171 -8.45 20.05 34.89
CA ALA A 171 -9.31 20.84 34.02
C ALA A 171 -9.05 20.55 32.53
N ILE A 172 -7.78 20.46 32.11
CA ILE A 172 -7.42 20.06 30.75
C ILE A 172 -7.93 18.64 30.46
N LYS A 173 -7.72 17.67 31.36
CA LYS A 173 -8.16 16.29 31.15
C LYS A 173 -9.67 16.19 30.95
N GLU A 174 -10.46 16.92 31.73
CA GLU A 174 -11.91 16.96 31.55
C GLU A 174 -12.30 17.66 30.23
N ALA A 175 -11.64 18.76 29.87
CA ALA A 175 -11.86 19.45 28.61
C ALA A 175 -11.44 18.63 27.36
N SER A 176 -10.52 17.67 27.54
CA SER A 176 -10.04 16.76 26.49
C SER A 176 -10.89 15.49 26.34
N LYS A 177 -11.84 15.22 27.25
CA LYS A 177 -12.75 14.07 27.14
C LYS A 177 -14.00 14.39 26.31
N ASP A 178 -14.59 13.36 25.70
CA ASP A 178 -15.89 13.41 25.00
C ASP A 178 -15.98 14.54 23.95
N GLU A 179 -17.07 15.30 23.91
CA GLU A 179 -17.26 16.50 23.07
C GLU A 179 -16.69 17.78 23.74
N GLY A 180 -15.73 17.63 24.64
CA GLY A 180 -15.08 18.74 25.33
C GLY A 180 -14.31 19.67 24.39
N THR A 181 -14.02 20.90 24.84
CA THR A 181 -13.43 21.98 24.04
C THR A 181 -12.04 21.66 23.48
N LEU A 182 -11.32 20.70 24.08
CA LEU A 182 -9.97 20.28 23.67
C LEU A 182 -9.92 18.85 23.13
N SER A 183 -11.06 18.17 22.97
CA SER A 183 -11.16 16.76 22.56
C SER A 183 -10.46 16.41 21.24
N SER A 184 -10.32 17.37 20.33
CA SER A 184 -9.65 17.22 19.04
C SER A 184 -8.36 18.04 18.91
N CYS A 185 -7.86 18.60 20.01
CA CYS A 185 -6.71 19.49 20.02
C CYS A 185 -5.39 18.71 20.05
N ILE A 186 -4.56 18.85 19.01
CA ILE A 186 -3.17 18.36 19.01
C ILE A 186 -2.22 19.53 18.79
N LEU A 187 -1.19 19.63 19.63
CA LEU A 187 -0.31 20.79 19.75
C LEU A 187 1.13 20.50 19.25
N ASN A 188 1.33 19.44 18.48
CA ASN A 188 2.66 19.04 17.98
C ASN A 188 3.34 20.11 17.13
N ASP A 189 2.59 20.96 16.43
CA ASP A 189 3.08 22.01 15.55
C ASP A 189 3.49 23.29 16.29
N LYS A 190 3.21 23.37 17.60
CA LYS A 190 3.47 24.56 18.40
C LYS A 190 4.94 24.69 18.79
N HIS A 191 5.41 25.94 18.76
CA HIS A 191 6.77 26.32 19.17
C HIS A 191 6.89 26.54 20.69
N TYR A 192 6.34 25.61 21.48
CA TYR A 192 6.41 25.68 22.94
C TYR A 192 7.78 25.26 23.47
N ILE A 193 8.05 25.67 24.72
CA ILE A 193 9.22 25.19 25.46
C ILE A 193 8.88 23.80 26.02
N TRP A 194 9.23 22.77 25.25
CA TRP A 194 8.99 21.36 25.57
C TRP A 194 9.92 20.84 26.66
N SER A 195 9.66 21.24 27.91
CA SER A 195 10.28 20.63 29.10
C SER A 195 9.66 19.26 29.40
N PRO A 196 10.37 18.34 30.09
CA PRO A 196 9.80 17.03 30.40
C PRO A 196 8.48 17.08 31.17
N GLN A 197 8.30 18.08 32.05
CA GLN A 197 7.05 18.29 32.79
C GLN A 197 5.89 18.63 31.86
N VAL A 198 6.13 19.51 30.88
CA VAL A 198 5.12 19.91 29.88
C VAL A 198 4.80 18.74 28.96
N ILE A 199 5.81 18.00 28.49
CA ILE A 199 5.64 16.84 27.61
C ILE A 199 4.81 15.76 28.29
N ASP A 200 5.12 15.43 29.55
CA ASP A 200 4.40 14.41 30.29
C ASP A 200 2.95 14.82 30.53
N ALA A 201 2.72 16.06 30.98
CA ALA A 201 1.39 16.61 31.19
C ALA A 201 0.55 16.56 29.91
N PHE A 202 1.11 17.00 28.78
CA PHE A 202 0.38 17.02 27.51
C PHE A 202 0.19 15.63 26.91
N THR A 203 1.12 14.70 27.14
CA THR A 203 0.95 13.29 26.77
C THR A 203 -0.22 12.69 27.56
N GLU A 204 -0.27 12.93 28.87
CA GLU A 204 -1.33 12.41 29.75
C GLU A 204 -2.70 12.99 29.39
N CYS A 205 -2.76 14.26 28.99
CA CYS A 205 -3.98 14.93 28.56
C CYS A 205 -4.38 14.65 27.10
N GLY A 206 -3.58 13.89 26.33
CA GLY A 206 -3.87 13.61 24.92
C GLY A 206 -3.69 14.81 23.97
N LEU A 207 -2.97 15.86 24.40
CA LEU A 207 -2.75 17.08 23.62
C LEU A 207 -1.54 17.01 22.68
N ILE A 208 -0.70 15.98 22.80
CA ILE A 208 0.36 15.67 21.83
C ILE A 208 0.24 14.22 21.39
N SER A 209 0.60 13.96 20.14
CA SER A 209 0.61 12.61 19.57
C SER A 209 2.03 12.23 19.18
N TRP A 210 2.55 11.17 19.78
CA TRP A 210 3.90 10.68 19.51
C TRP A 210 4.10 10.12 18.09
N PRO A 211 3.28 9.17 17.61
CA PRO A 211 3.50 8.56 16.31
C PRO A 211 3.17 9.51 15.16
N THR A 212 4.02 9.52 14.15
CA THR A 212 3.76 10.15 12.86
C THR A 212 2.65 9.42 12.10
N THR A 213 1.75 10.19 11.49
CA THR A 213 0.64 9.67 10.65
C THR A 213 0.67 10.35 9.28
N PRO A 214 -0.06 9.83 8.27
CA PRO A 214 -0.10 10.44 6.94
C PRO A 214 -0.58 11.90 6.93
N TYR A 215 -1.31 12.34 7.96
CA TYR A 215 -1.92 13.67 8.03
C TYR A 215 -1.23 14.61 9.03
N MET A 216 -0.35 14.09 9.89
CA MET A 216 0.25 14.85 10.99
C MET A 216 1.62 14.31 11.38
N ILE A 217 2.57 15.22 11.55
CA ILE A 217 3.92 14.90 12.05
C ILE A 217 3.83 14.56 13.54
N GLY A 218 4.36 13.39 13.91
CA GLY A 218 4.40 12.93 15.29
C GLY A 218 5.38 13.74 16.13
N PHE A 219 5.16 13.76 17.44
CA PHE A 219 6.00 14.47 18.39
C PHE A 219 7.46 13.99 18.34
N GLU A 220 7.67 12.73 17.98
CA GLU A 220 8.99 12.11 17.75
C GLU A 220 9.84 12.81 16.66
N CYS A 221 9.21 13.55 15.75
CA CYS A 221 9.82 14.19 14.58
C CYS A 221 9.99 15.72 14.71
N ILE A 222 9.85 16.27 15.92
CA ILE A 222 9.90 17.73 16.14
C ILE A 222 11.35 18.25 16.14
N GLN A 223 11.62 19.27 15.31
CA GLN A 223 12.95 19.86 15.12
C GLN A 223 13.48 20.67 16.31
N SER A 224 12.61 21.23 17.14
CA SER A 224 13.02 22.01 18.33
C SER A 224 13.56 21.12 19.46
N ILE A 225 13.32 19.81 19.40
CA ILE A 225 13.77 18.86 20.41
C ILE A 225 15.15 18.33 20.03
N THR A 226 16.07 18.36 20.98
CA THR A 226 17.38 17.72 20.84
C THR A 226 17.37 16.38 21.55
N TRP A 227 17.51 15.29 20.78
CA TRP A 227 17.63 13.91 21.26
C TRP A 227 19.00 13.65 21.91
N ASN A 228 19.22 14.28 23.06
CA ASN A 228 20.35 13.96 23.95
C ASN A 228 20.06 12.69 24.76
N LYS A 229 21.09 12.13 25.39
CA LYS A 229 21.00 10.86 26.14
C LYS A 229 19.86 10.85 27.17
N ARG A 230 19.76 11.88 28.02
CA ARG A 230 18.71 11.97 29.05
C ARG A 230 17.30 11.99 28.46
N PHE A 231 17.12 12.70 27.35
CA PHE A 231 15.83 12.79 26.67
C PHE A 231 15.47 11.45 26.00
N PHE A 232 16.44 10.84 25.31
CA PHE A 232 16.27 9.54 24.68
C PHE A 232 15.93 8.46 25.71
N ASP A 233 16.67 8.37 26.81
CA ASP A 233 16.43 7.40 27.89
C ASP A 233 15.00 7.46 28.44
N ARG A 234 14.39 8.66 28.47
CA ARG A 234 13.04 8.86 29.00
C ARG A 234 11.94 8.54 27.98
N TYR A 235 12.16 8.86 26.70
CA TYR A 235 11.08 8.89 25.70
C TYR A 235 11.27 7.96 24.49
N ALA A 236 12.36 7.21 24.40
CA ALA A 236 12.62 6.33 23.25
C ALA A 236 11.51 5.29 23.01
N GLN A 237 10.85 4.82 24.06
CA GLN A 237 9.72 3.89 23.98
C GLN A 237 8.50 4.44 23.21
N ASN A 238 8.40 5.77 23.09
CA ASN A 238 7.31 6.42 22.35
C ASN A 238 7.59 6.52 20.84
N ILE A 239 8.84 6.25 20.42
CA ILE A 239 9.23 6.26 19.00
C ILE A 239 8.83 4.92 18.38
N THR A 240 7.68 4.90 17.71
CA THR A 240 7.08 3.66 17.19
C THR A 240 7.04 3.59 15.67
N THR A 241 7.15 4.73 14.99
CA THR A 241 7.08 4.80 13.52
C THR A 241 8.44 4.73 12.86
N GLU A 242 8.47 4.34 11.59
CA GLU A 242 9.70 4.31 10.79
C GLU A 242 10.24 5.73 10.55
N GLU A 243 9.36 6.70 10.30
CA GLU A 243 9.70 8.11 10.15
C GLU A 243 10.34 8.67 11.42
N GLY A 244 9.78 8.36 12.59
CA GLY A 244 10.33 8.72 13.88
C GLY A 244 11.72 8.14 14.08
N ARG A 245 11.88 6.83 13.89
CA ARG A 245 13.20 6.17 13.98
C ARG A 245 14.22 6.80 13.04
N THR A 246 13.80 7.13 11.81
CA THR A 246 14.65 7.79 10.80
C THR A 246 15.06 9.20 11.23
N PHE A 247 14.12 10.02 11.70
CA PHE A 247 14.39 11.38 12.16
C PHE A 247 15.32 11.39 13.37
N VAL A 248 15.08 10.53 14.36
CA VAL A 248 15.91 10.42 15.56
C VAL A 248 17.31 9.92 15.20
N SER A 249 17.42 8.90 14.35
CA SER A 249 18.70 8.39 13.84
C SER A 249 19.52 9.49 13.12
N LYS A 250 18.85 10.38 12.38
CA LYS A 250 19.48 11.52 11.68
C LYS A 250 19.89 12.66 12.62
N SER A 251 19.22 12.83 13.76
CA SER A 251 19.39 14.00 14.64
C SER A 251 20.34 13.78 15.81
N ILE A 252 20.67 12.53 16.13
CA ILE A 252 21.57 12.21 17.25
C ILE A 252 22.97 12.76 17.03
N ARG A 253 23.52 13.32 18.11
CA ARG A 253 24.88 13.91 18.15
C ARG A 253 25.84 13.18 19.08
N ASP A 254 25.32 12.35 19.98
CA ASP A 254 26.11 11.62 20.97
C ASP A 254 26.15 10.13 20.62
N LEU A 255 27.34 9.62 20.29
CA LEU A 255 27.57 8.21 19.97
C LEU A 255 27.23 7.27 21.13
N GLU A 256 27.30 7.75 22.37
CA GLU A 256 26.97 6.91 23.52
C GLU A 256 25.53 6.41 23.46
N ILE A 257 24.61 7.17 22.87
CA ILE A 257 23.20 6.80 22.72
C ILE A 257 23.07 5.53 21.87
N LEU A 258 23.82 5.44 20.76
CA LEU A 258 23.82 4.26 19.90
C LEU A 258 24.33 3.02 20.66
N SER A 259 25.37 3.20 21.48
CA SER A 259 25.96 2.09 22.25
C SER A 259 25.14 1.66 23.45
N ALA A 260 24.44 2.60 24.10
CA ALA A 260 23.63 2.34 25.29
C ALA A 260 22.29 1.68 24.94
N HIS A 261 21.81 1.86 23.70
CA HIS A 261 20.51 1.38 23.23
C HIS A 261 20.67 0.50 21.98
N PRO A 262 21.28 -0.70 22.10
CA PRO A 262 21.49 -1.60 20.97
C PRO A 262 20.21 -2.25 20.44
N GLU A 263 19.18 -2.36 21.30
CA GLU A 263 17.87 -2.94 20.96
C GLU A 263 16.96 -1.96 20.21
N PHE A 264 17.32 -0.67 20.16
CA PHE A 264 16.57 0.30 19.36
C PHE A 264 16.83 0.06 17.88
N GLU A 265 15.76 0.07 17.07
CA GLU A 265 15.80 -0.16 15.63
C GLU A 265 16.37 1.06 14.86
N TRP A 266 17.67 1.33 15.04
CA TRP A 266 18.35 2.44 14.38
C TRP A 266 18.24 2.37 12.85
N ASN A 267 17.88 3.49 12.23
CA ASN A 267 17.99 3.64 10.77
C ASN A 267 19.45 3.98 10.42
N TRP A 268 20.20 2.97 10.01
CA TRP A 268 21.63 3.13 9.70
C TRP A 268 21.91 3.94 8.44
N GLN A 269 20.99 4.03 7.48
CA GLN A 269 21.14 4.92 6.33
C GLN A 269 21.07 6.39 6.76
N ALA A 270 20.15 6.72 7.66
CA ALA A 270 20.04 8.05 8.24
C ALA A 270 21.28 8.42 9.08
N ILE A 271 21.83 7.48 9.85
CA ILE A 271 23.10 7.67 10.57
C ILE A 271 24.26 7.88 9.59
N SER A 272 24.30 7.10 8.51
CA SER A 272 25.35 7.17 7.48
C SER A 272 25.30 8.45 6.64
N SER A 273 24.27 9.28 6.82
CA SER A 273 24.09 10.58 6.16
C SER A 273 24.17 11.76 7.15
N ASN A 274 24.66 11.53 8.36
CA ASN A 274 24.75 12.56 9.41
C ASN A 274 26.18 13.11 9.50
N ASP A 275 26.44 14.24 8.84
CA ASP A 275 27.76 14.87 8.73
C ASP A 275 28.48 15.08 10.07
N LEU A 276 27.73 15.42 11.12
CA LEU A 276 28.27 15.62 12.47
C LEU A 276 28.82 14.31 13.06
N GLN A 277 28.16 13.18 12.78
CA GLN A 277 28.58 11.87 13.25
C GLN A 277 29.71 11.29 12.40
N LEU A 278 29.67 11.48 11.08
CA LEU A 278 30.72 11.00 10.18
C LEU A 278 32.08 11.63 10.50
N SER A 279 32.10 12.83 11.07
CA SER A 279 33.34 13.46 11.55
C SER A 279 33.98 12.72 12.74
N ASN A 280 33.25 11.85 13.45
CA ASN A 280 33.75 11.14 14.63
C ASN A 280 34.33 9.76 14.28
N THR A 281 35.65 9.58 14.44
CA THR A 281 36.33 8.32 14.09
C THR A 281 35.85 7.10 14.90
N LEU A 282 35.32 7.30 16.11
CA LEU A 282 34.80 6.22 16.96
C LEU A 282 33.53 5.58 16.38
N LEU A 283 32.77 6.30 15.55
CA LEU A 283 31.61 5.76 14.85
C LEU A 283 32.03 4.55 14.01
N TYR A 284 33.11 4.70 13.25
CA TYR A 284 33.59 3.66 12.33
C TYR A 284 34.14 2.44 13.07
N SER A 285 34.91 2.62 14.14
CA SER A 285 35.45 1.49 14.90
C SER A 285 34.37 0.68 15.61
N ASN A 286 33.31 1.34 16.07
CA ASN A 286 32.25 0.68 16.85
C ASN A 286 31.12 0.13 15.97
N PHE A 287 30.79 0.83 14.88
CA PHE A 287 29.59 0.55 14.08
C PHE A 287 29.85 0.40 12.58
N GLY A 288 31.12 0.36 12.12
CA GLY A 288 31.47 0.36 10.70
C GLY A 288 30.75 -0.71 9.86
N LYS A 289 30.49 -1.90 10.40
CA LYS A 289 29.74 -2.97 9.70
C LYS A 289 28.25 -2.71 9.50
N LYS A 290 27.67 -1.78 10.27
CA LYS A 290 26.24 -1.44 10.20
C LYS A 290 25.98 -0.22 9.30
N LEU A 291 27.02 0.55 8.98
CA LEU A 291 26.90 1.75 8.15
C LEU A 291 26.70 1.40 6.68
N ASP A 292 25.97 2.27 5.99
CA ASP A 292 25.85 2.29 4.54
C ASP A 292 27.03 3.07 3.97
N TRP A 293 28.06 2.37 3.50
CA TRP A 293 29.32 2.99 3.09
C TRP A 293 29.20 3.85 1.84
N LYS A 294 28.23 3.58 0.98
CA LYS A 294 27.94 4.45 -0.16
C LYS A 294 27.53 5.83 0.34
N LEU A 295 26.59 5.90 1.28
CA LEU A 295 26.16 7.16 1.89
C LEU A 295 27.28 7.82 2.69
N VAL A 296 28.12 7.04 3.39
CA VAL A 296 29.30 7.60 4.08
C VAL A 296 30.23 8.31 3.09
N PHE A 297 30.53 7.71 1.94
CA PHE A 297 31.39 8.31 0.92
C PHE A 297 30.74 9.47 0.16
N ASP A 298 29.40 9.53 0.12
CA ASP A 298 28.66 10.65 -0.48
C ASP A 298 28.61 11.88 0.44
N ASN A 299 28.61 11.68 1.77
CA ASN A 299 28.42 12.74 2.76
C ASN A 299 29.69 13.07 3.59
N ASN A 300 30.81 12.39 3.38
CA ASN A 300 32.08 12.71 4.04
C ASN A 300 33.17 13.11 3.02
N ASP A 301 33.50 14.40 3.00
CA ASP A 301 34.53 14.98 2.14
C ASP A 301 35.98 14.74 2.63
N ASN A 302 36.17 14.29 3.88
CA ASN A 302 37.49 14.09 4.47
C ASN A 302 38.09 12.73 4.09
N ILE A 303 38.61 12.65 2.87
CA ILE A 303 39.22 11.43 2.32
C ILE A 303 40.42 10.95 3.15
N GLU A 304 41.22 11.85 3.72
CA GLU A 304 42.35 11.46 4.57
C GLU A 304 41.89 10.69 5.81
N GLN A 305 40.80 11.16 6.45
CA GLN A 305 40.19 10.47 7.58
C GLN A 305 39.67 9.09 7.16
N LEU A 306 38.90 9.01 6.07
CA LEU A 306 38.34 7.75 5.57
C LEU A 306 39.43 6.73 5.24
N GLN A 307 40.52 7.18 4.60
CA GLN A 307 41.67 6.33 4.28
C GLN A 307 42.47 5.87 5.50
N SER A 308 42.39 6.61 6.61
CA SER A 308 43.04 6.26 7.88
C SER A 308 42.28 5.20 8.69
N ILE A 309 41.04 4.88 8.32
CA ILE A 309 40.20 3.91 9.03
C ILE A 309 40.82 2.51 8.93
N GLU A 310 41.19 1.95 10.07
CA GLU A 310 41.64 0.56 10.15
C GLU A 310 40.52 -0.40 9.74
N LYS A 311 40.85 -1.35 8.85
CA LYS A 311 39.93 -2.39 8.34
C LYS A 311 38.71 -1.84 7.57
N ILE A 312 38.84 -0.67 6.93
CA ILE A 312 37.79 -0.13 6.04
C ILE A 312 37.32 -1.15 4.99
N ASP A 313 38.22 -1.99 4.49
CA ASP A 313 37.93 -3.10 3.60
C ASP A 313 36.92 -4.09 4.20
N SER A 314 37.07 -4.43 5.48
CA SER A 314 36.16 -5.33 6.19
C SER A 314 34.81 -4.69 6.51
N TYR A 315 34.72 -3.36 6.52
CA TYR A 315 33.47 -2.66 6.79
C TYR A 315 32.63 -2.48 5.52
N ILE A 316 33.28 -2.14 4.40
CA ILE A 316 32.63 -2.13 3.08
C ILE A 316 32.23 -3.56 2.68
N GLY A 317 33.08 -4.55 2.96
CA GLY A 317 32.83 -5.94 2.62
C GLY A 317 32.76 -6.15 1.10
N ASP A 318 31.70 -6.81 0.63
CA ASP A 318 31.49 -7.12 -0.79
C ASP A 318 30.55 -6.12 -1.50
N ASP A 319 30.27 -4.95 -0.89
CA ASP A 319 29.40 -3.93 -1.47
C ASP A 319 30.07 -3.24 -2.67
N GLY A 320 29.68 -3.68 -3.87
CA GLY A 320 30.20 -3.16 -5.13
C GLY A 320 29.95 -1.67 -5.33
N GLU A 321 28.80 -1.13 -4.92
CA GLU A 321 28.49 0.29 -5.10
C GLU A 321 29.36 1.17 -4.20
N ALA A 322 29.53 0.75 -2.94
CA ALA A 322 30.44 1.42 -2.02
C ALA A 322 31.91 1.35 -2.50
N TRP A 323 32.33 0.23 -3.09
CA TRP A 323 33.67 0.11 -3.70
C TRP A 323 33.84 0.99 -4.94
N THR A 324 32.84 1.08 -5.81
CA THR A 324 32.80 2.01 -6.95
C THR A 324 32.94 3.45 -6.44
N LYS A 325 32.18 3.83 -5.40
CA LYS A 325 32.27 5.18 -4.83
C LYS A 325 33.63 5.44 -4.20
N PHE A 326 34.16 4.50 -3.40
CA PHE A 326 35.49 4.64 -2.81
C PHE A 326 36.57 4.76 -3.88
N SER A 327 36.46 3.98 -4.96
CA SER A 327 37.35 4.04 -6.13
C SER A 327 37.29 5.39 -6.85
N SER A 328 36.19 6.15 -6.73
CA SER A 328 36.07 7.51 -7.29
C SER A 328 36.75 8.58 -6.43
N VAL A 329 36.71 8.44 -5.10
CA VAL A 329 37.14 9.50 -4.17
C VAL A 329 38.54 9.26 -3.59
N ALA A 330 38.96 8.00 -3.44
CA ALA A 330 40.25 7.66 -2.85
C ALA A 330 41.42 8.29 -3.63
N SER A 331 42.36 8.90 -2.92
CA SER A 331 43.61 9.42 -3.47
C SER A 331 44.37 8.36 -4.28
N LEU A 332 44.95 8.75 -5.42
CA LEU A 332 45.66 7.81 -6.29
C LEU A 332 46.88 7.18 -5.59
N ASP A 333 47.54 7.90 -4.70
CA ASP A 333 48.69 7.38 -3.93
C ASP A 333 48.26 6.24 -2.99
N PHE A 334 47.09 6.37 -2.36
CA PHE A 334 46.51 5.30 -1.54
C PHE A 334 46.15 4.08 -2.37
N VAL A 335 45.50 4.27 -3.53
CA VAL A 335 45.20 3.18 -4.46
C VAL A 335 46.48 2.48 -4.91
N ILE A 336 47.54 3.22 -5.25
CA ILE A 336 48.85 2.68 -5.64
C ILE A 336 49.53 1.94 -4.47
N ALA A 337 49.34 2.36 -3.23
CA ALA A 337 49.87 1.66 -2.08
C ALA A 337 49.12 0.34 -1.79
N LYS A 338 47.82 0.25 -2.13
CA LYS A 338 46.93 -0.84 -1.73
C LYS A 338 46.44 -1.77 -2.85
N TYR A 339 46.65 -1.47 -4.13
CA TYR A 339 46.08 -2.27 -5.25
C TYR A 339 46.50 -3.75 -5.30
N LYS A 340 47.60 -4.12 -4.62
CA LYS A 340 48.06 -5.52 -4.53
C LYS A 340 47.38 -6.30 -3.42
N ASP A 341 46.75 -5.61 -2.48
CA ASP A 341 46.03 -6.23 -1.39
C ASP A 341 44.68 -6.73 -1.91
N SER A 342 44.49 -8.05 -1.91
CA SER A 342 43.29 -8.70 -2.44
C SER A 342 42.02 -8.33 -1.68
N LYS A 343 42.15 -7.69 -0.51
CA LYS A 343 41.01 -7.18 0.27
C LYS A 343 40.37 -5.93 -0.32
N TYR A 344 41.00 -5.28 -1.30
CA TYR A 344 40.50 -4.07 -1.94
C TYR A 344 40.05 -4.37 -3.38
N PRO A 345 38.79 -4.76 -3.61
CA PRO A 345 38.20 -4.96 -4.93
C PRO A 345 37.92 -3.61 -5.61
N TRP A 346 38.99 -2.88 -5.95
CA TRP A 346 38.89 -1.60 -6.64
C TRP A 346 38.10 -1.70 -7.94
N ASP A 347 37.29 -0.68 -8.23
CA ASP A 347 36.60 -0.51 -9.49
C ASP A 347 37.57 0.06 -10.53
N TRP A 348 38.05 -0.83 -11.40
CA TRP A 348 39.03 -0.47 -12.41
C TRP A 348 38.44 0.32 -13.58
N ILE A 349 37.12 0.37 -13.76
CA ILE A 349 36.51 1.23 -14.78
C ILE A 349 36.79 2.68 -14.41
N ILE A 350 36.43 3.04 -13.17
CA ILE A 350 36.66 4.39 -12.62
C ILE A 350 38.16 4.68 -12.52
N LEU A 351 38.96 3.74 -12.01
CA LEU A 351 40.39 3.98 -11.85
C LEU A 351 41.13 4.13 -13.17
N THR A 352 40.74 3.39 -14.23
CA THR A 352 41.36 3.53 -15.56
C THR A 352 41.23 4.95 -16.06
N GLU A 353 40.03 5.53 -15.97
CA GLU A 353 39.77 6.91 -16.37
C GLU A 353 40.57 7.91 -15.51
N ARG A 354 40.50 7.79 -14.18
CA ARG A 354 41.22 8.68 -13.24
C ARG A 354 42.74 8.64 -13.42
N MET A 355 43.27 7.44 -13.69
CA MET A 355 44.71 7.24 -13.83
C MET A 355 45.21 7.53 -15.25
N PHE A 356 44.33 7.63 -16.26
CA PHE A 356 44.71 7.68 -17.67
C PHE A 356 45.82 8.69 -17.98
N SER A 357 45.70 9.91 -17.46
CA SER A 357 46.69 10.99 -17.65
C SER A 357 48.09 10.68 -17.10
N LYS A 358 48.19 9.77 -16.13
CA LYS A 358 49.43 9.33 -15.49
C LYS A 358 49.93 7.97 -16.02
N LEU A 359 49.13 7.27 -16.83
CA LEU A 359 49.48 5.96 -17.36
C LEU A 359 50.60 6.08 -18.40
N LYS A 360 51.68 5.33 -18.19
CA LYS A 360 52.68 5.09 -19.24
C LYS A 360 52.15 3.99 -20.17
N LEU A 361 51.75 4.37 -21.39
CA LEU A 361 51.08 3.45 -22.34
C LEU A 361 51.90 2.19 -22.67
N GLU A 362 53.23 2.26 -22.60
CA GLU A 362 54.14 1.12 -22.74
C GLU A 362 53.87 0.00 -21.71
N ASN A 363 53.29 0.33 -20.55
CA ASN A 363 53.00 -0.60 -19.45
C ASN A 363 51.58 -1.19 -19.49
N LEU A 364 50.74 -0.87 -20.48
CA LEU A 364 49.37 -1.41 -20.58
C LEU A 364 49.32 -2.94 -20.58
N GLY A 365 50.36 -3.58 -21.14
CA GLY A 365 50.49 -5.04 -21.19
C GLY A 365 51.04 -5.70 -19.93
N ASN A 366 51.19 -4.97 -18.82
CA ASN A 366 51.67 -5.56 -17.59
C ASN A 366 50.66 -6.63 -17.08
N PRO A 367 51.08 -7.89 -16.87
CA PRO A 367 50.18 -8.97 -16.45
C PRO A 367 49.36 -8.68 -15.19
N LEU A 368 49.83 -7.77 -14.32
CA LEU A 368 49.10 -7.39 -13.10
C LEU A 368 47.87 -6.52 -13.37
N PHE A 369 47.81 -5.82 -14.51
CA PHE A 369 46.77 -4.82 -14.80
C PHE A 369 46.06 -5.04 -16.14
N VAL A 370 46.65 -5.78 -17.08
CA VAL A 370 46.10 -5.96 -18.44
C VAL A 370 44.66 -6.49 -18.45
N GLU A 371 44.32 -7.38 -17.51
CA GLU A 371 42.95 -7.92 -17.35
C GLU A 371 42.02 -7.01 -16.52
N LYS A 372 42.59 -6.00 -15.84
CA LYS A 372 41.86 -5.11 -14.94
C LYS A 372 41.43 -3.82 -15.63
N TRP A 373 42.24 -3.32 -16.57
CA TRP A 373 41.94 -2.06 -17.26
C TRP A 373 40.58 -2.08 -17.94
N ASP A 374 39.92 -0.92 -17.94
CA ASP A 374 38.79 -0.68 -18.82
C ASP A 374 39.28 -0.38 -20.24
N TRP A 375 39.24 -1.42 -21.06
CA TRP A 375 39.63 -1.35 -22.46
C TRP A 375 38.66 -0.58 -23.34
N ILE A 376 37.45 -0.25 -22.87
CA ILE A 376 36.55 0.68 -23.55
C ILE A 376 37.13 2.09 -23.44
N CYS A 377 37.36 2.58 -22.22
CA CYS A 377 38.00 3.87 -21.97
C CYS A 377 39.35 3.98 -22.70
N LEU A 378 40.20 2.95 -22.65
CA LEU A 378 41.48 2.95 -23.37
C LEU A 378 41.30 3.00 -24.90
N SER A 379 40.37 2.23 -25.45
CA SER A 379 40.07 2.25 -26.90
C SER A 379 39.64 3.63 -27.38
N GLU A 380 38.95 4.42 -26.55
CA GLU A 380 38.49 5.76 -26.89
C GLU A 380 39.61 6.81 -26.80
N ASN A 381 40.43 6.74 -25.75
CA ASN A 381 41.31 7.85 -25.38
C ASN A 381 42.77 7.68 -25.84
N VAL A 382 43.25 6.45 -26.08
CA VAL A 382 44.63 6.22 -26.50
C VAL A 382 44.92 6.90 -27.85
N PRO A 383 46.05 7.62 -28.02
CA PRO A 383 46.39 8.29 -29.29
C PRO A 383 46.53 7.32 -30.47
N THR A 384 46.11 7.74 -31.67
CA THR A 384 46.19 6.91 -32.89
C THR A 384 47.62 6.46 -33.22
N GLY A 385 48.62 7.28 -32.91
CA GLY A 385 50.05 6.94 -33.07
C GLY A 385 50.51 5.76 -32.20
N PHE A 386 49.87 5.53 -31.04
CA PHE A 386 50.09 4.33 -30.23
C PHE A 386 49.21 3.16 -30.68
N LEU A 387 47.99 3.45 -31.12
CA LEU A 387 47.02 2.43 -31.52
C LEU A 387 47.53 1.58 -32.69
N TYR A 388 47.93 2.19 -33.81
CA TYR A 388 48.31 1.44 -35.03
C TYR A 388 49.43 0.40 -34.81
N PRO A 389 50.55 0.73 -34.15
CA PRO A 389 51.60 -0.27 -33.88
C PRO A 389 51.19 -1.38 -32.89
N ASN A 390 50.13 -1.17 -32.10
CA ASN A 390 49.74 -2.07 -31.02
C ASN A 390 48.37 -2.77 -31.24
N LEU A 391 47.77 -2.67 -32.43
CA LEU A 391 46.51 -3.36 -32.76
C LEU A 391 46.62 -4.88 -32.57
N ASP A 392 47.70 -5.50 -33.08
CA ASP A 392 47.91 -6.95 -32.92
C ASP A 392 48.27 -7.33 -31.49
N LYS A 393 49.10 -6.52 -30.81
CA LYS A 393 49.57 -6.79 -29.45
C LYS A 393 48.43 -6.90 -28.43
N PHE A 394 47.43 -6.02 -28.54
CA PHE A 394 46.28 -5.98 -27.61
C PHE A 394 44.96 -6.39 -28.27
N LYS A 395 45.03 -7.18 -29.35
CA LYS A 395 43.85 -7.58 -30.15
C LYS A 395 42.72 -8.22 -29.37
N ASN A 396 43.04 -8.94 -28.29
CA ASN A 396 42.07 -9.63 -27.45
C ASN A 396 41.36 -8.69 -26.46
N TYR A 397 41.86 -7.47 -26.29
CA TYR A 397 41.39 -6.53 -25.30
C TYR A 397 40.66 -5.33 -25.90
N TRP A 398 41.10 -4.85 -27.06
CA TRP A 398 40.49 -3.69 -27.71
C TRP A 398 38.97 -3.82 -27.89
N ASN A 399 38.24 -2.74 -27.58
CA ASN A 399 36.89 -2.57 -28.08
C ASN A 399 36.93 -2.22 -29.58
N TRP A 400 36.70 -3.22 -30.43
CA TRP A 400 36.86 -3.10 -31.88
C TRP A 400 35.85 -2.16 -32.55
N ASN A 401 34.65 -2.01 -31.99
CA ASN A 401 33.67 -1.05 -32.49
C ASN A 401 34.21 0.39 -32.38
N VAL A 402 34.73 0.74 -31.20
CA VAL A 402 35.38 2.04 -30.97
C VAL A 402 36.62 2.19 -31.85
N ILE A 403 37.49 1.17 -31.89
CA ILE A 403 38.72 1.23 -32.67
C ILE A 403 38.43 1.47 -34.15
N PHE A 404 37.48 0.75 -34.75
CA PHE A 404 37.18 0.90 -36.17
C PHE A 404 36.58 2.27 -36.51
N GLY A 405 35.73 2.83 -35.65
CA GLY A 405 35.25 4.21 -35.81
C GLY A 405 36.38 5.26 -35.83
N ARG A 406 37.54 4.95 -35.22
CA ARG A 406 38.70 5.85 -35.16
C ARG A 406 39.73 5.62 -36.29
N ILE A 407 39.93 4.38 -36.72
CA ILE A 407 40.97 4.03 -37.71
C ILE A 407 40.44 3.89 -39.14
N ILE A 408 39.16 3.61 -39.34
CA ILE A 408 38.56 3.49 -40.67
C ILE A 408 38.06 4.86 -41.10
N THR A 409 38.69 5.41 -42.13
CA THR A 409 38.42 6.73 -42.69
C THR A 409 38.00 6.60 -44.15
N THR A 410 37.49 7.69 -44.72
CA THR A 410 37.14 7.74 -46.15
C THR A 410 38.32 7.46 -47.07
N SER A 411 39.56 7.69 -46.63
CA SER A 411 40.77 7.47 -47.43
C SER A 411 41.27 6.03 -47.42
N ASN A 412 40.99 5.24 -46.38
CA ASN A 412 41.53 3.87 -46.24
C ASN A 412 40.48 2.76 -46.28
N LYS A 413 39.17 3.06 -46.22
CA LYS A 413 38.11 2.04 -46.18
C LYS A 413 38.04 1.13 -47.42
N PHE A 414 38.65 1.51 -48.54
CA PHE A 414 38.80 0.66 -49.74
C PHE A 414 40.27 0.34 -50.06
N ASP A 415 41.20 0.61 -49.14
CA ASP A 415 42.59 0.16 -49.27
C ASP A 415 42.67 -1.32 -48.83
N TYR A 416 42.69 -2.22 -49.80
CA TYR A 416 42.74 -3.66 -49.55
C TYR A 416 44.04 -4.11 -48.87
N ASN A 417 45.15 -3.37 -49.00
CA ASN A 417 46.37 -3.70 -48.26
C ASN A 417 46.23 -3.38 -46.77
N PHE A 418 45.54 -2.28 -46.45
CA PHE A 418 45.19 -1.95 -45.07
C PHE A 418 44.19 -2.96 -44.50
N LEU A 419 43.13 -3.29 -45.24
CA LEU A 419 42.14 -4.28 -44.81
C LEU A 419 42.73 -5.69 -44.65
N ASP A 420 43.66 -6.10 -45.50
CA ASP A 420 44.34 -7.39 -45.37
C ASP A 420 45.13 -7.47 -44.03
N LYS A 421 45.74 -6.37 -43.58
CA LYS A 421 46.40 -6.29 -42.26
C LYS A 421 45.41 -6.37 -41.11
N ILE A 422 44.30 -5.63 -41.20
CA ILE A 422 43.23 -5.67 -40.18
C ILE A 422 42.63 -7.07 -40.08
N ALA A 423 42.29 -7.69 -41.22
CA ALA A 423 41.75 -9.03 -41.31
C ALA A 423 42.68 -10.05 -40.63
N LEU A 424 44.00 -9.94 -40.85
CA LEU A 424 45.00 -10.79 -40.18
C LEU A 424 44.97 -10.63 -38.65
N VAL A 425 44.82 -9.40 -38.15
CA VAL A 425 44.75 -9.14 -36.70
C VAL A 425 43.47 -9.73 -36.12
N ILE A 426 42.31 -9.38 -36.68
CA ILE A 426 41.02 -9.74 -36.08
C ILE A 426 40.69 -11.24 -36.21
N THR A 427 41.14 -11.90 -37.26
CA THR A 427 40.97 -13.36 -37.43
C THR A 427 41.73 -14.16 -36.36
N ASN A 428 42.79 -13.58 -35.80
CA ASN A 428 43.61 -14.18 -34.75
C ASN A 428 43.17 -13.79 -33.33
N ILE A 429 41.99 -13.20 -33.15
CA ILE A 429 41.43 -12.87 -31.83
C ILE A 429 40.90 -14.13 -31.15
N THR A 430 41.17 -14.23 -29.85
CA THR A 430 40.67 -15.27 -28.97
C THR A 430 39.96 -14.65 -27.75
N PRO A 431 38.79 -15.16 -27.34
CA PRO A 431 38.05 -16.30 -27.89
C PRO A 431 37.31 -15.98 -29.22
N ASN A 432 36.85 -17.02 -29.92
CA ASN A 432 36.17 -16.91 -31.22
C ASN A 432 34.94 -15.96 -31.19
N LEU A 433 34.29 -15.80 -30.04
CA LEU A 433 33.19 -14.85 -29.87
C LEU A 433 33.65 -13.40 -30.15
N LYS A 434 34.74 -12.95 -29.51
CA LYS A 434 35.31 -11.61 -29.73
C LYS A 434 35.78 -11.41 -31.18
N CYS A 435 36.26 -12.48 -31.83
CA CYS A 435 36.60 -12.46 -33.25
C CYS A 435 35.37 -12.13 -34.11
N LYS A 436 34.24 -12.81 -33.86
CA LYS A 436 32.97 -12.51 -34.56
C LYS A 436 32.51 -11.08 -34.31
N GLU A 437 32.54 -10.61 -33.07
CA GLU A 437 32.17 -9.23 -32.71
C GLU A 437 33.03 -8.18 -33.43
N ALA A 438 34.34 -8.43 -33.55
CA ALA A 438 35.24 -7.57 -34.31
C ALA A 438 34.88 -7.57 -35.80
N TRP A 439 34.60 -8.72 -36.40
CA TRP A 439 34.15 -8.80 -37.79
C TRP A 439 32.81 -8.10 -38.02
N THR A 440 31.84 -8.25 -37.13
CA THR A 440 30.58 -7.50 -37.17
C THR A 440 30.82 -5.99 -37.07
N SER A 441 31.69 -5.57 -36.14
CA SER A 441 32.06 -4.16 -35.95
C SER A 441 32.76 -3.55 -37.18
N LEU A 442 33.59 -4.35 -37.87
CA LEU A 442 34.20 -3.95 -39.13
C LEU A 442 33.15 -3.85 -40.24
N THR A 443 32.25 -4.84 -40.32
CA THR A 443 31.18 -4.91 -41.33
C THR A 443 30.25 -3.69 -41.24
N SER A 444 29.92 -3.25 -40.03
CA SER A 444 29.00 -2.13 -39.79
C SER A 444 29.57 -0.76 -40.15
N GLN A 445 30.89 -0.63 -40.40
CA GLN A 445 31.50 0.63 -40.85
C GLN A 445 31.16 0.99 -42.31
N TYR A 446 30.55 0.07 -43.05
CA TYR A 446 30.22 0.26 -44.46
C TYR A 446 28.73 0.45 -44.65
N SER A 447 28.34 1.42 -45.49
CA SER A 447 26.96 1.49 -45.98
C SER A 447 26.64 0.29 -46.88
N PHE A 448 25.36 -0.03 -47.10
CA PHE A 448 24.94 -1.18 -47.90
C PHE A 448 25.62 -1.29 -49.27
N LYS A 449 25.67 -0.17 -50.02
CA LYS A 449 26.30 -0.13 -51.36
C LYS A 449 27.80 -0.39 -51.29
N GLU A 450 28.46 0.15 -50.27
CA GLU A 450 29.89 -0.01 -50.06
C GLU A 450 30.23 -1.43 -49.60
N LEU A 451 29.43 -1.98 -48.68
CA LEU A 451 29.57 -3.35 -48.21
C LEU A 451 29.36 -4.34 -49.36
N LYS A 452 28.33 -4.15 -50.20
CA LYS A 452 28.10 -4.95 -51.41
C LYS A 452 29.31 -4.94 -52.35
N LYS A 453 29.97 -3.78 -52.51
CA LYS A 453 31.20 -3.65 -53.32
C LYS A 453 32.35 -4.44 -52.68
N VAL A 454 32.62 -4.21 -51.40
CA VAL A 454 33.72 -4.87 -50.67
C VAL A 454 33.54 -6.38 -50.61
N LEU A 455 32.32 -6.87 -50.38
CA LEU A 455 32.01 -8.30 -50.40
C LEU A 455 32.30 -8.94 -51.76
N LYS A 456 31.95 -8.28 -52.87
CA LYS A 456 32.29 -8.77 -54.21
C LYS A 456 33.79 -8.86 -54.43
N GLU A 457 34.52 -7.80 -54.09
CA GLU A 457 35.98 -7.72 -54.30
C GLU A 457 36.78 -8.65 -53.36
N THR A 458 36.22 -9.00 -52.21
CA THR A 458 36.86 -9.90 -51.22
C THR A 458 36.33 -11.32 -51.23
N SER A 459 35.31 -11.63 -52.04
CA SER A 459 34.62 -12.94 -52.07
C SER A 459 35.53 -14.15 -52.30
N THR A 460 36.66 -13.98 -52.99
CA THR A 460 37.64 -15.04 -53.27
C THR A 460 38.72 -15.18 -52.19
N LYS A 461 38.82 -14.23 -51.25
CA LYS A 461 39.84 -14.20 -50.20
C LYS A 461 39.32 -14.87 -48.93
N LYS A 462 39.87 -16.03 -48.57
CA LYS A 462 39.48 -16.81 -47.37
C LYS A 462 39.78 -16.12 -46.02
N SER A 463 40.58 -15.06 -46.03
CA SER A 463 40.95 -14.29 -44.83
C SER A 463 39.85 -13.34 -44.35
N TYR A 464 38.78 -13.16 -45.12
CA TYR A 464 37.69 -12.24 -44.78
C TYR A 464 36.47 -12.97 -44.26
N TRP A 465 36.07 -12.69 -43.02
CA TRP A 465 34.90 -13.29 -42.38
C TRP A 465 33.82 -12.23 -42.11
N TRP A 466 33.42 -11.52 -43.17
CA TRP A 466 32.37 -10.52 -43.10
C TRP A 466 31.09 -11.07 -42.44
N ASP A 467 30.39 -10.22 -41.70
CA ASP A 467 29.10 -10.56 -41.13
C ASP A 467 28.02 -10.55 -42.23
N LEU A 468 27.85 -11.72 -42.85
CA LEU A 468 26.87 -11.91 -43.92
C LEU A 468 25.42 -11.78 -43.42
N LYS A 469 25.17 -12.04 -42.13
CA LYS A 469 23.84 -11.83 -41.54
C LYS A 469 23.51 -10.36 -41.50
N TYR A 470 24.46 -9.53 -41.04
CA TYR A 470 24.30 -8.07 -41.07
C TYR A 470 23.98 -7.56 -42.48
N PHE A 471 24.67 -8.05 -43.51
CA PHE A 471 24.41 -7.68 -44.90
C PHE A 471 23.00 -8.10 -45.38
N CYS A 472 22.58 -9.34 -45.08
CA CYS A 472 21.30 -9.90 -45.53
C CYS A 472 20.08 -9.30 -44.80
N LEU A 473 20.27 -8.84 -43.56
CA LEU A 473 19.22 -8.20 -42.74
C LEU A 473 19.17 -6.68 -42.94
N HIS A 474 20.03 -6.11 -43.78
CA HIS A 474 20.07 -4.67 -44.00
C HIS A 474 18.79 -4.18 -44.70
N LYS A 475 18.19 -3.09 -44.19
CA LYS A 475 16.92 -2.52 -44.71
C LYS A 475 16.90 -2.16 -46.20
N ASP A 476 18.06 -1.79 -46.74
CA ASP A 476 18.23 -1.42 -48.16
C ASP A 476 18.40 -2.64 -49.08
N PHE A 477 18.45 -3.86 -48.53
CA PHE A 477 18.56 -5.09 -49.33
C PHE A 477 17.27 -5.34 -50.10
N ASN A 478 17.34 -5.33 -51.43
CA ASN A 478 16.22 -5.65 -52.30
C ASN A 478 16.40 -7.05 -52.91
N VAL A 479 15.57 -8.00 -52.47
CA VAL A 479 15.66 -9.40 -52.89
C VAL A 479 15.47 -9.61 -54.40
N PHE A 480 14.74 -8.74 -55.09
CA PHE A 480 14.50 -8.89 -56.53
C PHE A 480 15.67 -8.40 -57.39
N SER A 481 16.41 -7.38 -56.95
CA SER A 481 17.56 -6.85 -57.69
C SER A 481 18.91 -7.41 -57.22
N ASP A 482 19.12 -7.50 -55.91
CA ASP A 482 20.45 -7.76 -55.35
C ASP A 482 20.81 -9.25 -55.40
N ILE A 483 19.81 -10.14 -55.28
CA ILE A 483 20.05 -11.59 -55.17
C ILE A 483 20.80 -12.17 -56.37
N LEU A 484 20.62 -11.60 -57.56
CA LEU A 484 21.31 -12.02 -58.78
C LEU A 484 22.81 -11.78 -58.68
N GLU A 485 23.23 -10.73 -57.98
CA GLU A 485 24.61 -10.31 -57.86
C GLU A 485 25.32 -10.88 -56.63
N CYS A 486 24.59 -11.24 -55.57
CA CYS A 486 25.15 -11.70 -54.31
C CYS A 486 24.90 -13.17 -53.97
N ARG A 487 24.22 -13.93 -54.84
CA ARG A 487 23.81 -15.34 -54.65
C ARG A 487 24.89 -16.26 -54.04
N ASN A 488 26.15 -16.02 -54.39
CA ASN A 488 27.28 -16.89 -54.03
C ASN A 488 27.82 -16.66 -52.60
N PHE A 489 27.46 -15.56 -51.94
CA PHE A 489 28.01 -15.17 -50.64
C PHE A 489 26.96 -14.67 -49.63
N VAL A 490 25.66 -14.87 -49.88
CA VAL A 490 24.60 -14.54 -48.91
C VAL A 490 24.38 -15.66 -47.89
N ASP A 491 23.92 -15.28 -46.71
CA ASP A 491 23.38 -16.20 -45.71
C ASP A 491 21.90 -16.44 -45.99
N TRP A 492 21.57 -17.65 -46.46
CA TRP A 492 20.19 -18.00 -46.85
C TRP A 492 19.26 -18.14 -45.66
N ASP A 493 19.75 -18.52 -44.49
CA ASP A 493 18.92 -18.57 -43.28
C ASP A 493 18.56 -17.14 -42.87
N ALA A 494 19.55 -16.23 -42.87
CA ALA A 494 19.32 -14.81 -42.58
C ALA A 494 18.33 -14.16 -43.54
N LEU A 495 18.42 -14.44 -44.85
CA LEU A 495 17.45 -13.95 -45.82
C LEU A 495 16.05 -14.56 -45.60
N SER A 496 15.98 -15.84 -45.22
CA SER A 496 14.71 -16.54 -44.97
C SER A 496 14.03 -16.11 -43.67
N SER A 497 14.71 -15.32 -42.83
CA SER A 497 14.17 -14.71 -41.61
C SER A 497 14.20 -13.17 -41.66
N SER A 498 14.47 -12.58 -42.82
CA SER A 498 14.67 -11.13 -42.96
C SER A 498 13.35 -10.39 -43.12
N GLU A 499 13.07 -9.43 -42.23
CA GLU A 499 11.90 -8.56 -42.32
C GLU A 499 11.94 -7.71 -43.60
N ALA A 500 13.11 -7.25 -44.03
CA ALA A 500 13.27 -6.50 -45.27
C ALA A 500 12.88 -7.34 -46.51
N VAL A 501 13.21 -8.64 -46.49
CA VAL A 501 12.78 -9.58 -47.54
C VAL A 501 11.28 -9.81 -47.46
N ASP A 502 10.71 -10.10 -46.28
CA ASP A 502 9.27 -10.30 -46.12
C ASP A 502 8.46 -9.08 -46.61
N ASN A 503 8.85 -7.88 -46.18
CA ASN A 503 8.25 -6.63 -46.63
C ASN A 503 8.40 -6.41 -48.15
N SER A 504 9.51 -6.84 -48.74
CA SER A 504 9.71 -6.78 -50.18
C SER A 504 8.80 -7.73 -50.95
N LEU A 505 8.34 -8.83 -50.34
CA LEU A 505 7.43 -9.80 -50.96
C LEU A 505 5.95 -9.39 -50.83
N LYS A 506 5.61 -8.50 -49.89
CA LYS A 506 4.25 -7.95 -49.73
C LYS A 506 3.84 -7.18 -50.98
N PHE A 507 2.61 -7.42 -51.47
CA PHE A 507 2.10 -6.72 -52.64
C PHE A 507 1.91 -5.23 -52.35
N ASN A 508 2.54 -4.38 -53.16
CA ASN A 508 2.39 -2.93 -53.08
C ASN A 508 1.57 -2.38 -54.27
N PRO A 509 0.32 -1.93 -54.05
CA PRO A 509 -0.53 -1.38 -55.12
C PRO A 509 0.07 -0.18 -55.86
N LYS A 510 1.01 0.55 -55.24
CA LYS A 510 1.65 1.75 -55.82
C LYS A 510 2.62 1.42 -56.97
N LEU A 511 3.00 0.15 -57.12
CA LEU A 511 3.93 -0.28 -58.19
C LEU A 511 3.28 -0.33 -59.58
N GLY A 512 1.95 -0.19 -59.69
CA GLY A 512 1.23 -0.28 -60.96
C GLY A 512 1.22 -1.69 -61.59
N ILE A 513 1.75 -2.69 -60.89
CA ILE A 513 1.78 -4.10 -61.30
C ILE A 513 0.46 -4.75 -60.89
N LYS A 514 -0.12 -5.57 -61.79
CA LYS A 514 -1.33 -6.35 -61.46
C LYS A 514 -1.02 -7.38 -60.36
N PRO A 515 -1.91 -7.60 -59.37
CA PRO A 515 -1.67 -8.54 -58.28
C PRO A 515 -1.25 -9.94 -58.74
N LYS A 516 -1.89 -10.47 -59.80
CA LYS A 516 -1.54 -11.78 -60.39
C LYS A 516 -0.12 -11.83 -60.94
N SER A 517 0.34 -10.75 -61.57
CA SER A 517 1.71 -10.66 -62.09
C SER A 517 2.71 -10.64 -60.94
N TRP A 518 2.44 -9.86 -59.89
CA TRP A 518 3.28 -9.85 -58.70
C TRP A 518 3.39 -11.21 -58.02
N THR A 519 2.27 -11.92 -57.86
CA THR A 519 2.27 -13.28 -57.30
C THR A 519 3.13 -14.23 -58.12
N ASN A 520 3.11 -14.13 -59.46
CA ASN A 520 3.96 -14.94 -60.32
C ASN A 520 5.45 -14.61 -60.15
N ASP A 521 5.81 -13.34 -59.96
CA ASP A 521 7.20 -12.92 -59.71
C ASP A 521 7.71 -13.50 -58.38
N VAL A 522 6.91 -13.42 -57.31
CA VAL A 522 7.22 -14.04 -56.01
C VAL A 522 7.34 -15.56 -56.13
N MET A 523 6.41 -16.22 -56.83
CA MET A 523 6.49 -17.67 -57.07
C MET A 523 7.76 -18.07 -57.83
N THR A 524 8.19 -17.25 -58.79
CA THR A 524 9.41 -17.50 -59.57
C THR A 524 10.67 -17.34 -58.71
N LEU A 525 10.72 -16.30 -57.87
CA LEU A 525 11.84 -16.04 -56.97
C LEU A 525 12.01 -17.14 -55.91
N ILE A 526 10.92 -17.52 -55.25
CA ILE A 526 10.92 -18.58 -54.21
C ILE A 526 11.10 -19.96 -54.85
N GLY A 527 10.60 -20.16 -56.07
CA GLY A 527 10.70 -21.43 -56.80
C GLY A 527 12.03 -21.66 -57.52
N ASP A 528 12.92 -20.67 -57.63
CA ASP A 528 14.23 -20.83 -58.26
C ASP A 528 15.13 -21.75 -57.43
N THR A 529 15.43 -22.94 -57.94
CA THR A 529 16.22 -23.97 -57.24
C THR A 529 17.66 -23.57 -56.95
N ARG A 530 18.16 -22.52 -57.60
CA ARG A 530 19.47 -21.94 -57.33
C ARG A 530 19.47 -21.10 -56.04
N ASN A 531 18.28 -20.68 -55.58
CA ASN A 531 18.10 -19.99 -54.31
C ASN A 531 17.92 -21.04 -53.20
N LYS A 532 18.79 -21.05 -52.18
CA LYS A 532 18.78 -22.06 -51.12
C LYS A 532 17.91 -21.65 -49.94
N TRP A 533 16.68 -21.22 -50.22
CA TRP A 533 15.72 -20.78 -49.20
C TRP A 533 15.50 -21.82 -48.10
N ASN A 534 15.44 -21.36 -46.85
CA ASN A 534 15.03 -22.15 -45.71
C ASN A 534 13.52 -22.00 -45.51
N PHE A 535 12.76 -22.97 -46.02
CA PHE A 535 11.30 -22.94 -46.01
C PHE A 535 10.67 -22.97 -44.62
N LYS A 536 11.37 -23.51 -43.61
CA LYS A 536 10.89 -23.43 -42.22
C LYS A 536 10.90 -21.99 -41.73
N LEU A 537 12.01 -21.27 -41.93
CA LEU A 537 12.10 -19.85 -41.58
C LEU A 537 11.13 -18.99 -42.40
N LEU A 538 10.99 -19.27 -43.71
CA LEU A 538 10.00 -18.57 -44.55
C LEU A 538 8.55 -18.76 -44.10
N SER A 539 8.26 -19.76 -43.27
CA SER A 539 6.90 -19.99 -42.77
C SER A 539 6.43 -18.88 -41.83
N SER A 540 7.34 -18.09 -41.25
CA SER A 540 7.01 -16.94 -40.41
C SER A 540 6.73 -15.65 -41.19
N PHE A 541 6.91 -15.64 -42.51
CA PHE A 541 6.72 -14.44 -43.33
C PHE A 541 5.24 -14.13 -43.51
N GLU A 542 4.81 -12.93 -43.12
CA GLU A 542 3.42 -12.49 -43.29
C GLU A 542 3.03 -12.38 -44.77
N SER A 543 3.99 -12.12 -45.65
CA SER A 543 3.75 -12.08 -47.10
C SER A 543 3.42 -13.46 -47.68
N LEU A 544 3.77 -14.56 -46.99
CA LEU A 544 3.71 -15.92 -47.50
C LEU A 544 2.80 -16.86 -46.71
N ASN A 545 2.74 -16.74 -45.38
CA ASN A 545 2.04 -17.68 -44.50
C ASN A 545 0.54 -17.80 -44.81
N ASP A 546 -0.08 -16.71 -45.28
CA ASP A 546 -1.49 -16.65 -45.67
C ASP A 546 -1.77 -17.06 -47.13
N GLN A 547 -0.72 -17.40 -47.88
CA GLN A 547 -0.84 -17.67 -49.31
C GLN A 547 -1.15 -19.15 -49.55
N LYS A 548 -2.37 -19.46 -50.02
CA LYS A 548 -2.78 -20.84 -50.36
C LYS A 548 -1.81 -21.54 -51.31
N TRP A 549 -1.22 -20.82 -52.27
CA TRP A 549 -0.26 -21.40 -53.22
C TRP A 549 1.06 -21.78 -52.55
N PHE A 550 1.51 -21.01 -51.54
CA PHE A 550 2.74 -21.27 -50.81
C PHE A 550 2.57 -22.52 -49.94
N LEU A 551 1.49 -22.57 -49.17
CA LEU A 551 1.15 -23.72 -48.32
C LEU A 551 0.99 -25.00 -49.15
N SER A 552 0.23 -24.95 -50.25
CA SER A 552 -0.02 -26.14 -51.09
C SER A 552 1.23 -26.63 -51.82
N ARG A 553 2.09 -25.73 -52.34
CA ARG A 553 3.30 -26.08 -53.10
C ARG A 553 4.44 -26.56 -52.21
N PHE A 554 4.56 -26.03 -50.99
CA PHE A 554 5.69 -26.30 -50.09
C PHE A 554 5.29 -27.01 -48.79
N LYS A 555 4.12 -27.65 -48.75
CA LYS A 555 3.56 -28.36 -47.59
C LYS A 555 4.51 -29.32 -46.86
N ASP A 556 5.49 -29.90 -47.56
CA ASP A 556 6.45 -30.85 -46.97
C ASP A 556 7.75 -30.19 -46.48
N LYS A 557 7.90 -28.87 -46.65
CA LYS A 557 9.12 -28.12 -46.29
C LYS A 557 8.89 -26.99 -45.29
N ILE A 558 7.65 -26.51 -45.18
CA ILE A 558 7.24 -25.43 -44.29
C ILE A 558 7.03 -25.92 -42.86
N ASP A 559 7.06 -24.99 -41.92
CA ASP A 559 6.85 -25.22 -40.51
C ASP A 559 5.37 -25.04 -40.15
N TRP A 560 4.67 -26.17 -39.97
CA TRP A 560 3.23 -26.15 -39.72
C TRP A 560 2.85 -25.68 -38.31
N GLU A 561 3.77 -25.73 -37.35
CA GLU A 561 3.55 -25.15 -36.02
C GLU A 561 3.43 -23.63 -36.16
N VAL A 562 4.39 -23.00 -36.85
CA VAL A 562 4.38 -21.55 -37.14
C VAL A 562 3.17 -21.13 -37.98
N ILE A 563 2.81 -21.92 -38.99
CA ILE A 563 1.61 -21.65 -39.82
C ILE A 563 0.35 -21.71 -38.96
N SER A 564 0.19 -22.75 -38.14
CA SER A 564 -0.97 -22.92 -37.24
C SER A 564 -1.07 -21.77 -36.23
N MET A 565 0.08 -21.29 -35.74
CA MET A 565 0.17 -20.17 -34.80
C MET A 565 -0.23 -18.82 -35.39
N SER A 566 0.20 -18.52 -36.63
CA SER A 566 0.21 -17.13 -37.12
C SER A 566 -0.65 -16.86 -38.35
N SER A 567 -1.03 -17.88 -39.12
CA SER A 567 -1.73 -17.64 -40.39
C SER A 567 -3.17 -17.19 -40.16
N LYS A 568 -3.57 -16.13 -40.87
CA LYS A 568 -4.94 -15.61 -40.96
C LYS A 568 -5.84 -16.45 -41.88
N LEU A 569 -5.30 -17.44 -42.58
CA LEU A 569 -6.12 -18.41 -43.32
C LEU A 569 -7.07 -19.20 -42.42
N PHE A 570 -6.76 -19.32 -41.13
CA PHE A 570 -7.64 -19.99 -40.16
C PHE A 570 -8.67 -19.05 -39.53
N CYS A 571 -8.58 -17.74 -39.79
CA CYS A 571 -9.52 -16.71 -39.31
C CYS A 571 -10.63 -16.42 -40.33
N GLN A 572 -10.91 -17.36 -41.25
CA GLN A 572 -11.90 -17.15 -42.29
C GLN A 572 -13.31 -17.05 -41.70
N PRO A 573 -14.03 -15.93 -41.93
CA PRO A 573 -15.38 -15.75 -41.39
C PRO A 573 -16.41 -16.65 -42.08
N ASP A 574 -16.15 -17.02 -43.33
CA ASP A 574 -16.98 -17.93 -44.12
C ASP A 574 -16.73 -19.38 -43.66
N LYS A 575 -17.72 -19.96 -42.98
CA LYS A 575 -17.64 -21.32 -42.42
C LYS A 575 -17.36 -22.38 -43.49
N GLN A 576 -17.89 -22.24 -44.70
CA GLN A 576 -17.66 -23.22 -45.76
C GLN A 576 -16.21 -23.18 -46.23
N LYS A 577 -15.66 -21.97 -46.42
CA LYS A 577 -14.24 -21.82 -46.79
C LYS A 577 -13.30 -22.26 -45.68
N LEU A 578 -13.66 -22.00 -44.41
CA LEU A 578 -12.89 -22.50 -43.27
C LEU A 578 -12.89 -24.03 -43.26
N ASN A 579 -14.05 -24.68 -43.47
CA ASN A 579 -14.14 -26.13 -43.58
C ASN A 579 -13.21 -26.68 -44.67
N GLU A 580 -13.24 -26.10 -45.87
CA GLU A 580 -12.37 -26.51 -46.98
C GLU A 580 -10.87 -26.39 -46.64
N ILE A 581 -10.48 -25.33 -45.93
CA ILE A 581 -9.08 -25.09 -45.52
C ILE A 581 -8.65 -26.10 -44.47
N ILE A 582 -9.44 -26.31 -43.41
CA ILE A 582 -9.12 -27.25 -42.34
C ILE A 582 -9.05 -28.68 -42.90
N GLU A 583 -10.02 -29.09 -43.72
CA GLU A 583 -9.99 -30.43 -44.35
C GLU A 583 -8.76 -30.65 -45.24
N SER A 584 -8.29 -29.59 -45.92
CA SER A 584 -7.12 -29.69 -46.79
C SER A 584 -5.81 -29.89 -46.04
N TYR A 585 -5.73 -29.46 -44.77
CA TYR A 585 -4.47 -29.39 -44.02
C TYR A 585 -4.49 -30.09 -42.66
N LYS A 586 -5.62 -30.66 -42.22
CA LYS A 586 -5.81 -31.25 -40.89
C LYS A 586 -4.72 -32.22 -40.44
N ASP A 587 -4.14 -33.00 -41.35
CA ASP A 587 -3.10 -33.99 -41.01
C ASP A 587 -1.74 -33.35 -40.67
N ARG A 588 -1.62 -32.02 -40.79
CA ARG A 588 -0.38 -31.27 -40.56
C ARG A 588 -0.56 -30.11 -39.60
N LEU A 589 -1.80 -29.70 -39.33
CA LEU A 589 -2.08 -28.59 -38.42
C LEU A 589 -1.73 -28.99 -36.98
N ASP A 590 -1.16 -28.04 -36.27
CA ASP A 590 -1.00 -28.13 -34.82
C ASP A 590 -2.29 -27.59 -34.16
N PHE A 591 -3.16 -28.51 -33.77
CA PHE A 591 -4.43 -28.16 -33.14
C PHE A 591 -4.25 -27.63 -31.71
N LYS A 592 -3.13 -27.94 -31.06
CA LYS A 592 -2.82 -27.46 -29.72
C LYS A 592 -2.59 -25.96 -29.78
N VAL A 593 -1.69 -25.53 -30.67
CA VAL A 593 -1.43 -24.11 -30.92
C VAL A 593 -2.67 -23.38 -31.42
N LEU A 594 -3.48 -23.98 -32.29
CA LEU A 594 -4.75 -23.38 -32.74
C LEU A 594 -5.76 -23.15 -31.59
N SER A 595 -5.72 -23.97 -30.54
CA SER A 595 -6.62 -23.84 -29.39
C SER A 595 -6.34 -22.57 -28.57
N GLU A 596 -5.08 -22.16 -28.54
CA GLU A 596 -4.59 -21.00 -27.79
C GLU A 596 -4.95 -19.67 -28.46
N ARG A 597 -5.27 -19.69 -29.77
CA ARG A 597 -5.50 -18.49 -30.58
C ARG A 597 -6.88 -17.86 -30.42
N ASP A 598 -6.94 -16.64 -29.92
CA ASP A 598 -8.19 -15.90 -29.69
C ASP A 598 -8.96 -15.51 -30.98
N ASP A 599 -8.24 -15.33 -32.08
CA ASP A 599 -8.75 -14.81 -33.35
C ASP A 599 -9.42 -15.85 -34.27
N VAL A 600 -9.28 -17.15 -33.97
CA VAL A 600 -9.88 -18.23 -34.76
C VAL A 600 -11.22 -18.69 -34.19
N ASN A 601 -12.13 -19.13 -35.08
CA ASN A 601 -13.38 -19.77 -34.67
C ASN A 601 -13.11 -21.24 -34.26
N ILE A 602 -12.49 -21.40 -33.08
CA ILE A 602 -12.06 -22.71 -32.59
C ILE A 602 -13.22 -23.69 -32.41
N GLU A 603 -14.41 -23.21 -32.02
CA GLU A 603 -15.63 -24.03 -31.94
C GLU A 603 -15.99 -24.67 -33.29
N GLN A 604 -15.90 -23.90 -34.38
CA GLN A 604 -16.15 -24.43 -35.71
C GLN A 604 -15.05 -25.42 -36.13
N ILE A 605 -13.79 -25.16 -35.78
CA ILE A 605 -12.66 -26.07 -36.05
C ILE A 605 -12.84 -27.41 -35.33
N ILE A 606 -13.26 -27.38 -34.06
CA ILE A 606 -13.57 -28.60 -33.28
C ILE A 606 -14.72 -29.38 -33.92
N LYS A 607 -15.74 -28.71 -34.48
CA LYS A 607 -16.84 -29.40 -35.21
C LYS A 607 -16.35 -30.11 -36.47
N ILE A 608 -15.36 -29.55 -37.16
CA ILE A 608 -14.78 -30.14 -38.38
C ILE A 608 -13.89 -31.34 -38.02
N ASN A 609 -13.01 -31.17 -37.03
CA ASN A 609 -12.06 -32.22 -36.62
C ASN A 609 -12.12 -32.53 -35.10
N PRO A 610 -13.16 -33.23 -34.61
CA PRO A 610 -13.35 -33.44 -33.17
C PRO A 610 -12.23 -34.23 -32.48
N LYS A 611 -11.41 -34.97 -33.24
CA LYS A 611 -10.30 -35.80 -32.75
C LYS A 611 -8.94 -35.11 -32.82
N GLY A 612 -8.91 -33.80 -33.08
CA GLY A 612 -7.68 -33.01 -33.03
C GLY A 612 -7.05 -33.05 -31.63
N ASP A 613 -5.73 -32.96 -31.58
CA ASP A 613 -4.98 -32.84 -30.32
C ASP A 613 -5.02 -31.38 -29.86
N TYR A 614 -6.09 -31.00 -29.16
CA TYR A 614 -6.35 -29.63 -28.72
C TYR A 614 -5.75 -29.35 -27.34
N ASP A 615 -5.46 -28.07 -27.06
CA ASP A 615 -5.13 -27.65 -25.69
C ASP A 615 -6.41 -27.45 -24.87
N TYR A 616 -6.80 -28.47 -24.10
CA TYR A 616 -8.00 -28.43 -23.28
C TYR A 616 -7.94 -27.39 -22.15
N ASN A 617 -6.75 -27.00 -21.67
CA ASN A 617 -6.63 -25.92 -20.71
C ASN A 617 -6.98 -24.57 -21.37
N ALA A 618 -6.45 -24.30 -22.56
CA ALA A 618 -6.77 -23.07 -23.32
C ALA A 618 -8.26 -23.01 -23.71
N LEU A 619 -8.84 -24.14 -24.13
CA LEU A 619 -10.27 -24.21 -24.44
C LEU A 619 -11.16 -23.95 -23.22
N MET A 620 -10.74 -24.42 -22.04
CA MET A 620 -11.46 -24.20 -20.78
C MET A 620 -11.40 -22.73 -20.36
N ASP A 621 -10.22 -22.11 -20.39
CA ASP A 621 -10.05 -20.68 -20.04
C ASP A 621 -10.93 -19.77 -20.92
N ARG A 622 -11.11 -20.17 -22.18
CA ARG A 622 -11.97 -19.46 -23.14
C ARG A 622 -13.44 -19.86 -23.08
N HIS A 623 -13.82 -20.69 -22.12
CA HIS A 623 -15.20 -21.15 -21.90
C HIS A 623 -15.80 -21.90 -23.12
N VAL A 624 -14.94 -22.41 -24.01
CA VAL A 624 -15.34 -23.19 -25.18
C VAL A 624 -15.80 -24.59 -24.77
N ILE A 625 -15.11 -25.16 -23.77
CA ILE A 625 -15.46 -26.44 -23.17
C ILE A 625 -15.75 -26.27 -21.68
N LYS A 626 -16.58 -27.16 -21.15
CA LYS A 626 -16.80 -27.29 -19.70
C LYS A 626 -16.19 -28.61 -19.26
N VAL A 627 -15.18 -28.53 -18.41
CA VAL A 627 -14.56 -29.73 -17.85
C VAL A 627 -15.46 -30.32 -16.77
N THR A 628 -15.79 -31.59 -16.93
CA THR A 628 -16.53 -32.41 -15.95
C THR A 628 -15.60 -33.48 -15.39
N MET A 629 -16.01 -34.11 -14.29
CA MET A 629 -15.26 -35.23 -13.72
C MET A 629 -15.07 -36.36 -14.74
N GLU A 630 -16.11 -36.70 -15.51
CA GLU A 630 -16.05 -37.72 -16.56
C GLU A 630 -14.99 -37.41 -17.64
N LEU A 631 -14.86 -36.15 -18.04
CA LEU A 631 -13.85 -35.74 -19.02
C LEU A 631 -12.43 -35.86 -18.44
N ALA A 632 -12.23 -35.39 -17.22
CA ALA A 632 -10.93 -35.49 -16.53
C ALA A 632 -10.53 -36.97 -16.34
N ASP A 633 -11.47 -37.84 -15.95
CA ASP A 633 -11.25 -39.28 -15.79
C ASP A 633 -10.91 -39.99 -17.10
N SER A 634 -11.46 -39.52 -18.23
CA SER A 634 -11.14 -40.08 -19.54
C SER A 634 -9.71 -39.77 -20.02
N MET A 635 -9.03 -38.80 -19.38
CA MET A 635 -7.70 -38.32 -19.75
C MET A 635 -6.77 -38.20 -18.51
N PRO A 636 -6.46 -39.31 -17.82
CA PRO A 636 -5.74 -39.27 -16.54
C PRO A 636 -4.28 -38.79 -16.66
N ASN A 637 -3.67 -38.97 -17.83
CA ASN A 637 -2.29 -38.57 -18.11
C ASN A 637 -2.17 -37.16 -18.70
N TYR A 638 -3.29 -36.46 -18.92
CA TYR A 638 -3.25 -35.09 -19.44
C TYR A 638 -2.85 -34.13 -18.32
N ALA A 639 -1.95 -33.19 -18.64
CA ALA A 639 -1.47 -32.19 -17.70
C ALA A 639 -2.50 -31.06 -17.52
N TRP A 640 -3.58 -31.38 -16.78
CA TRP A 640 -4.64 -30.43 -16.47
C TRP A 640 -4.15 -29.28 -15.58
N ASN A 641 -4.61 -28.07 -15.85
CA ASN A 641 -4.57 -26.98 -14.89
C ASN A 641 -5.64 -27.25 -13.81
N TRP A 642 -5.27 -28.01 -12.79
CA TRP A 642 -6.19 -28.43 -11.73
C TRP A 642 -6.85 -27.27 -11.00
N PHE A 643 -6.19 -26.11 -10.90
CA PHE A 643 -6.76 -24.92 -10.29
C PHE A 643 -7.95 -24.40 -11.10
N ALA A 644 -7.80 -24.29 -12.42
CA ALA A 644 -8.86 -23.85 -13.32
C ALA A 644 -9.99 -24.89 -13.40
N VAL A 645 -9.66 -26.18 -13.50
CA VAL A 645 -10.65 -27.28 -13.50
C VAL A 645 -11.52 -27.23 -12.24
N SER A 646 -10.90 -27.16 -11.06
CA SER A 646 -11.61 -27.10 -9.77
C SER A 646 -12.31 -25.77 -9.50
N SER A 647 -12.02 -24.72 -10.27
CA SER A 647 -12.77 -23.47 -10.24
C SER A 647 -14.07 -23.54 -11.03
N SER A 648 -14.25 -24.55 -11.88
CA SER A 648 -15.45 -24.71 -12.70
C SER A 648 -16.66 -25.17 -11.87
N LYS A 649 -17.81 -24.51 -12.09
CA LYS A 649 -19.09 -24.90 -11.46
C LYS A 649 -19.62 -26.25 -11.91
N SER A 650 -19.12 -26.80 -13.01
CA SER A 650 -19.52 -28.13 -13.53
C SER A 650 -18.64 -29.27 -13.02
N PHE A 651 -17.60 -28.96 -12.24
CA PHE A 651 -16.65 -29.95 -11.75
C PHE A 651 -17.01 -30.37 -10.32
N TYR A 652 -17.50 -31.61 -10.17
CA TYR A 652 -17.88 -32.20 -8.88
C TYR A 652 -16.96 -33.39 -8.56
N PRO A 653 -15.86 -33.18 -7.82
CA PRO A 653 -14.90 -34.24 -7.53
C PRO A 653 -15.48 -35.29 -6.56
N THR A 654 -15.00 -36.52 -6.64
CA THR A 654 -15.28 -37.56 -5.64
C THR A 654 -14.24 -37.53 -4.52
N LYS A 655 -14.54 -38.21 -3.41
CA LYS A 655 -13.56 -38.39 -2.33
C LYS A 655 -12.27 -39.09 -2.81
N GLU A 656 -12.36 -40.08 -3.70
CA GLU A 656 -11.19 -40.78 -4.24
C GLU A 656 -10.32 -39.82 -5.07
N PHE A 657 -10.95 -38.97 -5.88
CA PHE A 657 -10.24 -37.95 -6.66
C PHE A 657 -9.51 -36.95 -5.75
N LEU A 658 -10.22 -36.42 -4.74
CA LEU A 658 -9.62 -35.46 -3.82
C LEU A 658 -8.45 -36.06 -3.05
N GLN A 659 -8.51 -37.35 -2.69
CA GLN A 659 -7.41 -38.04 -2.02
C GLN A 659 -6.20 -38.21 -2.94
N ASP A 660 -6.40 -38.59 -4.20
CA ASP A 660 -5.32 -38.73 -5.18
C ASP A 660 -4.67 -37.38 -5.51
N LYS A 661 -5.49 -36.33 -5.67
CA LYS A 661 -5.06 -35.00 -6.13
C LYS A 661 -4.89 -33.98 -5.00
N ILE A 662 -4.84 -34.41 -3.74
CA ILE A 662 -4.79 -33.48 -2.60
C ILE A 662 -3.55 -32.58 -2.60
N ASN A 663 -2.44 -33.06 -3.16
CA ASN A 663 -1.18 -32.33 -3.24
C ASN A 663 -1.05 -31.50 -4.54
N GLU A 664 -2.03 -31.59 -5.44
CA GLU A 664 -2.09 -30.75 -6.63
C GLU A 664 -2.66 -29.36 -6.30
N ASN A 665 -2.46 -28.40 -7.19
CA ASN A 665 -2.93 -27.04 -7.02
C ASN A 665 -4.44 -26.92 -7.31
N LEU A 666 -5.29 -27.44 -6.43
CA LEU A 666 -6.75 -27.28 -6.51
C LEU A 666 -7.21 -25.94 -5.92
N ASN A 667 -8.27 -25.36 -6.47
CA ASN A 667 -8.91 -24.17 -5.93
C ASN A 667 -9.86 -24.54 -4.78
N TRP A 668 -9.26 -24.80 -3.63
CA TRP A 668 -9.95 -25.17 -2.40
C TRP A 668 -10.99 -24.15 -1.94
N SER A 669 -10.75 -22.86 -2.19
CA SER A 669 -11.66 -21.77 -1.79
C SER A 669 -13.00 -21.77 -2.54
N LEU A 670 -13.01 -22.24 -3.79
CA LEU A 670 -14.24 -22.40 -4.57
C LEU A 670 -14.84 -23.77 -4.37
N LEU A 671 -14.03 -24.83 -4.28
CA LEU A 671 -14.51 -26.18 -4.01
C LEU A 671 -15.26 -26.24 -2.67
N SER A 672 -14.73 -25.64 -1.61
CA SER A 672 -15.36 -25.67 -0.27
C SER A 672 -16.69 -24.94 -0.19
N LYS A 673 -17.08 -24.18 -1.22
CA LYS A 673 -18.38 -23.49 -1.30
C LYS A 673 -19.43 -24.26 -2.10
N GLN A 674 -19.08 -25.47 -2.55
CA GLN A 674 -19.99 -26.32 -3.31
C GLN A 674 -20.66 -27.35 -2.39
N ASP A 675 -21.97 -27.49 -2.51
CA ASP A 675 -22.73 -28.60 -1.92
C ASP A 675 -22.43 -29.89 -2.71
N ASN A 676 -21.38 -30.59 -2.29
CA ASN A 676 -20.93 -31.83 -2.91
C ASN A 676 -20.79 -32.95 -1.88
N LYS A 677 -21.90 -33.65 -1.65
CA LYS A 677 -21.96 -34.78 -0.72
C LYS A 677 -20.90 -35.87 -0.99
N ARG A 678 -20.59 -36.16 -2.26
CA ARG A 678 -19.61 -37.20 -2.65
C ARG A 678 -18.17 -36.90 -2.22
N ALA A 679 -17.87 -35.62 -1.96
CA ALA A 679 -16.59 -35.16 -1.47
C ALA A 679 -16.61 -34.99 0.06
N TRP A 680 -17.56 -34.20 0.57
CA TRP A 680 -17.47 -33.67 1.94
C TRP A 680 -18.08 -34.58 3.02
N GLU A 681 -18.78 -35.66 2.67
CA GLU A 681 -19.25 -36.65 3.67
C GLU A 681 -18.13 -37.55 4.22
N SER A 682 -16.95 -37.58 3.57
CA SER A 682 -15.83 -38.45 3.96
C SER A 682 -15.00 -37.81 5.07
N GLU A 683 -14.93 -38.49 6.22
CA GLU A 683 -14.03 -38.14 7.32
C GLU A 683 -12.58 -38.07 6.85
N GLU A 684 -12.14 -39.03 6.01
CA GLU A 684 -10.75 -39.10 5.58
C GLU A 684 -10.34 -37.88 4.75
N VAL A 685 -11.22 -37.38 3.88
CA VAL A 685 -10.97 -36.16 3.09
C VAL A 685 -10.89 -34.94 3.99
N ILE A 686 -11.87 -34.75 4.90
CA ILE A 686 -11.90 -33.61 5.81
C ILE A 686 -10.67 -33.56 6.70
N ILE A 687 -10.29 -34.69 7.29
CA ILE A 687 -9.09 -34.79 8.14
C ILE A 687 -7.82 -34.50 7.33
N SER A 688 -7.70 -35.08 6.13
CA SER A 688 -6.53 -34.88 5.27
C SER A 688 -6.35 -33.42 4.88
N ILE A 689 -7.45 -32.71 4.61
CA ILE A 689 -7.45 -31.28 4.30
C ILE A 689 -7.07 -30.47 5.54
N ALA A 690 -7.69 -30.74 6.69
CA ALA A 690 -7.47 -30.01 7.94
C ALA A 690 -6.02 -30.10 8.43
N GLN A 691 -5.38 -31.27 8.30
CA GLN A 691 -3.98 -31.50 8.66
C GLN A 691 -2.97 -30.67 7.84
N ARG A 692 -3.35 -30.23 6.64
CA ARG A 692 -2.49 -29.46 5.74
C ARG A 692 -2.81 -27.98 5.87
N LYS A 693 -2.03 -27.27 6.68
CA LYS A 693 -2.27 -25.84 6.98
C LYS A 693 -2.47 -24.98 5.72
N ASN A 694 -1.64 -25.18 4.70
CA ASN A 694 -1.71 -24.45 3.42
C ASN A 694 -3.03 -24.66 2.66
N ILE A 695 -3.70 -25.80 2.85
CA ILE A 695 -5.01 -26.09 2.27
C ILE A 695 -6.11 -25.63 3.21
N SER A 696 -6.00 -26.00 4.50
CA SER A 696 -6.97 -25.69 5.55
C SER A 696 -7.27 -24.20 5.65
N ASP A 697 -6.27 -23.33 5.48
CA ASP A 697 -6.47 -21.87 5.51
C ASP A 697 -7.29 -21.33 4.31
N LEU A 698 -7.42 -22.10 3.22
CA LEU A 698 -8.19 -21.74 2.03
C LEU A 698 -9.63 -22.27 2.06
N ILE A 699 -9.97 -23.12 3.02
CA ILE A 699 -11.28 -23.77 3.12
C ILE A 699 -12.27 -22.86 3.86
N ASP A 700 -13.47 -22.75 3.30
CA ASP A 700 -14.62 -22.18 4.01
C ASP A 700 -15.19 -23.20 5.01
N TRP A 701 -14.51 -23.32 6.16
CA TRP A 701 -14.86 -24.27 7.22
C TRP A 701 -16.26 -24.04 7.76
N LYS A 702 -16.69 -22.78 7.82
CA LYS A 702 -18.03 -22.40 8.28
C LYS A 702 -19.09 -22.98 7.34
N PHE A 703 -18.98 -22.72 6.04
CA PHE A 703 -19.91 -23.27 5.05
C PHE A 703 -19.93 -24.81 5.08
N LEU A 704 -18.76 -25.46 5.08
CA LEU A 704 -18.70 -26.92 5.07
C LEU A 704 -19.34 -27.53 6.31
N SER A 705 -19.08 -26.97 7.49
CA SER A 705 -19.62 -27.49 8.76
C SER A 705 -21.14 -27.30 8.91
N ASP A 706 -21.74 -26.32 8.21
CA ASP A 706 -23.18 -26.13 8.18
C ASP A 706 -23.91 -27.23 7.39
N LEU A 707 -23.24 -27.86 6.41
CA LEU A 707 -23.81 -28.94 5.60
C LEU A 707 -24.25 -30.13 6.46
N GLN A 708 -25.50 -30.58 6.30
CA GLN A 708 -26.12 -31.61 7.15
C GLN A 708 -25.34 -32.94 7.21
N TYR A 709 -24.60 -33.27 6.15
CA TYR A 709 -23.81 -34.49 6.04
C TYR A 709 -22.32 -34.29 6.38
N PHE A 710 -21.92 -33.10 6.84
CA PHE A 710 -20.57 -32.87 7.35
C PHE A 710 -20.26 -33.88 8.47
N PRO A 711 -19.14 -34.61 8.40
CA PRO A 711 -18.85 -35.68 9.34
C PRO A 711 -18.48 -35.09 10.70
N LEU A 712 -19.36 -35.27 11.68
CA LEU A 712 -19.16 -34.84 13.06
C LEU A 712 -18.72 -36.04 13.90
N SER A 713 -17.43 -36.16 14.16
CA SER A 713 -16.87 -37.17 15.07
C SER A 713 -15.68 -36.59 15.84
N LYS A 714 -15.33 -37.23 16.96
CA LYS A 714 -14.17 -36.84 17.77
C LYS A 714 -12.89 -36.73 16.93
N ARG A 715 -12.69 -37.71 16.04
CA ARG A 715 -11.54 -37.77 15.14
C ARG A 715 -11.51 -36.58 14.18
N VAL A 716 -12.64 -36.08 13.69
CA VAL A 716 -12.66 -34.89 12.82
C VAL A 716 -12.35 -33.63 13.63
N LEU A 717 -12.99 -33.47 14.79
CA LEU A 717 -12.82 -32.32 15.68
C LEU A 717 -11.40 -32.15 16.25
N GLU A 718 -10.63 -33.24 16.35
CA GLU A 718 -9.21 -33.20 16.72
C GLU A 718 -8.32 -32.48 15.68
N TYR A 719 -8.73 -32.42 14.41
CA TYR A 719 -7.89 -31.82 13.34
C TYR A 719 -8.47 -30.53 12.74
N VAL A 720 -9.79 -30.34 12.73
CA VAL A 720 -10.39 -29.14 12.13
C VAL A 720 -10.19 -27.90 13.02
N PRO A 721 -10.04 -26.70 12.43
CA PRO A 721 -9.94 -25.46 13.19
C PRO A 721 -11.29 -25.11 13.85
N LEU A 722 -11.39 -25.35 15.16
CA LEU A 722 -12.63 -25.17 15.94
C LEU A 722 -13.15 -23.72 15.93
N ASP A 723 -12.25 -22.74 15.80
CA ASP A 723 -12.58 -21.31 15.70
C ASP A 723 -13.19 -20.92 14.35
N LYS A 724 -13.05 -21.76 13.31
CA LYS A 724 -13.51 -21.47 11.94
C LYS A 724 -14.76 -22.26 11.51
N ILE A 725 -15.17 -23.28 12.28
CA ILE A 725 -16.39 -24.07 12.00
C ILE A 725 -17.64 -23.43 12.60
N ASP A 726 -18.81 -23.72 12.03
CA ASP A 726 -20.11 -23.30 12.53
C ASP A 726 -20.56 -24.19 13.71
N LEU A 727 -20.01 -23.88 14.88
CA LEU A 727 -20.35 -24.57 16.12
C LEU A 727 -21.85 -24.42 16.48
N SER A 728 -22.52 -23.38 16.00
CA SER A 728 -23.94 -23.15 16.28
C SER A 728 -24.81 -24.20 15.58
N SER A 729 -24.58 -24.43 14.29
CA SER A 729 -25.25 -25.46 13.50
C SER A 729 -24.89 -26.88 13.96
N LEU A 730 -23.62 -27.11 14.34
CA LEU A 730 -23.17 -28.42 14.81
C LEU A 730 -23.76 -28.79 16.19
N SER A 731 -23.92 -27.82 17.09
CA SER A 731 -24.50 -28.02 18.43
C SER A 731 -25.96 -28.49 18.41
N GLY A 732 -26.66 -28.26 17.30
CA GLY A 732 -28.04 -28.74 17.12
C GLY A 732 -28.14 -30.19 16.63
N ARG A 733 -27.03 -30.91 16.40
CA ARG A 733 -27.05 -32.26 15.82
C ARG A 733 -27.00 -33.33 16.89
N LYS A 734 -27.80 -34.40 16.73
CA LYS A 734 -27.85 -35.54 17.67
C LYS A 734 -26.49 -36.17 17.99
N VAL A 735 -25.54 -36.14 17.05
CA VAL A 735 -24.21 -36.72 17.24
C VAL A 735 -23.38 -35.96 18.28
N ILE A 736 -23.65 -34.67 18.50
CA ILE A 736 -22.94 -33.84 19.49
C ILE A 736 -23.07 -34.38 20.91
N LEU A 737 -24.16 -35.10 21.22
CA LEU A 737 -24.41 -35.68 22.54
C LEU A 737 -23.28 -36.59 23.02
N SER A 738 -22.62 -37.28 22.08
CA SER A 738 -21.49 -38.17 22.38
C SER A 738 -20.15 -37.43 22.57
N LEU A 739 -20.14 -36.11 22.32
CA LEU A 739 -18.95 -35.25 22.29
C LEU A 739 -19.02 -34.11 23.30
N ILE A 740 -20.14 -33.98 24.05
CA ILE A 740 -20.37 -32.87 24.99
C ILE A 740 -19.22 -32.72 25.98
N ASP A 741 -18.81 -33.84 26.58
CA ASP A 741 -17.79 -33.84 27.64
C ASP A 741 -16.41 -33.40 27.15
N ASP A 742 -16.07 -33.70 25.90
CA ASP A 742 -14.77 -33.39 25.32
C ASP A 742 -14.70 -31.95 24.78
N TYR A 743 -15.84 -31.31 24.49
CA TYR A 743 -15.92 -30.02 23.78
C TYR A 743 -16.89 -29.02 24.44
N GLU A 744 -17.10 -29.12 25.75
CA GLU A 744 -18.06 -28.34 26.55
C GLU A 744 -17.97 -26.82 26.29
N GLU A 745 -16.74 -26.30 26.18
CA GLU A 745 -16.45 -24.86 26.00
C GLU A 745 -16.81 -24.32 24.61
N TYR A 746 -16.95 -25.20 23.61
CA TYR A 746 -17.21 -24.85 22.21
C TYR A 746 -18.68 -25.05 21.81
N ILE A 747 -19.47 -25.70 22.65
CA ILE A 747 -20.88 -25.99 22.37
C ILE A 747 -21.73 -24.74 22.58
N ASN A 748 -22.62 -24.49 21.63
CA ASN A 748 -23.66 -23.49 21.81
C ASN A 748 -24.78 -24.07 22.71
N TRP A 749 -24.68 -23.79 24.00
CA TRP A 749 -25.58 -24.32 25.02
C TRP A 749 -27.02 -23.84 24.86
N THR A 750 -27.27 -22.63 24.36
CA THR A 750 -28.62 -22.16 24.05
C THR A 750 -29.28 -23.02 22.97
N ILE A 751 -28.55 -23.34 21.89
CA ILE A 751 -29.07 -24.20 20.81
C ILE A 751 -29.26 -25.64 21.27
N LEU A 752 -28.28 -26.20 21.99
CA LEU A 752 -28.36 -27.57 22.49
C LEU A 752 -29.50 -27.74 23.52
N SER A 753 -29.67 -26.75 24.40
CA SER A 753 -30.72 -26.74 25.44
C SER A 753 -32.12 -26.81 24.84
N ASP A 754 -32.33 -26.24 23.66
CA ASP A 754 -33.59 -26.27 22.90
C ASP A 754 -33.89 -27.65 22.27
N LYS A 755 -32.90 -28.55 22.12
CA LYS A 755 -33.09 -29.78 21.35
C LYS A 755 -33.73 -30.91 22.15
N SER A 756 -34.86 -31.41 21.64
CA SER A 756 -35.60 -32.55 22.22
C SER A 756 -34.81 -33.87 22.29
N HIS A 757 -33.79 -34.04 21.44
CA HIS A 757 -32.93 -35.23 21.52
C HIS A 757 -31.90 -35.14 22.65
N PHE A 758 -31.66 -33.95 23.23
CA PHE A 758 -30.90 -33.80 24.46
C PHE A 758 -31.84 -34.02 25.65
N ILE A 759 -31.73 -35.21 26.23
CA ILE A 759 -32.57 -35.65 27.35
C ILE A 759 -32.06 -34.99 28.64
N LEU A 760 -32.90 -34.16 29.25
CA LEU A 760 -32.59 -33.40 30.46
C LEU A 760 -33.12 -34.15 31.69
N ASP A 761 -32.51 -35.29 32.02
CA ASP A 761 -32.77 -35.98 33.29
C ASP A 761 -31.99 -35.34 34.45
N ILE A 762 -32.26 -35.75 35.69
CA ILE A 762 -31.63 -35.18 36.89
C ILE A 762 -30.10 -35.25 36.82
N ASN A 763 -29.54 -36.32 36.24
CA ASN A 763 -28.09 -36.49 36.10
C ASN A 763 -27.51 -35.49 35.09
N ALA A 764 -28.16 -35.28 33.94
CA ALA A 764 -27.75 -34.31 32.93
C ALA A 764 -27.89 -32.87 33.43
N LEU A 765 -28.98 -32.57 34.15
CA LEU A 765 -29.19 -31.26 34.79
C LEU A 765 -28.11 -30.99 35.82
N GLU A 766 -27.81 -31.93 36.72
CA GLU A 766 -26.77 -31.75 37.74
C GLU A 766 -25.39 -31.55 37.12
N LYS A 767 -25.08 -32.31 36.07
CA LYS A 767 -23.78 -32.25 35.37
C LYS A 767 -23.59 -30.94 34.62
N TYR A 768 -24.62 -30.41 33.96
CA TYR A 768 -24.50 -29.24 33.06
C TYR A 768 -25.19 -27.97 33.56
N LYS A 769 -25.66 -27.93 34.82
CA LYS A 769 -26.44 -26.81 35.40
C LYS A 769 -25.86 -25.42 35.19
N ASN A 770 -24.54 -25.27 35.17
CA ASN A 770 -23.88 -23.96 34.99
C ASN A 770 -23.73 -23.53 33.52
N ARG A 771 -24.08 -24.40 32.58
CA ARG A 771 -23.95 -24.17 31.13
C ARG A 771 -25.29 -24.11 30.42
N LEU A 772 -26.27 -24.87 30.92
CA LEU A 772 -27.62 -24.89 30.36
C LEU A 772 -28.23 -23.48 30.32
N ASP A 773 -28.92 -23.20 29.21
CA ASP A 773 -29.77 -22.02 29.11
C ASP A 773 -31.12 -22.34 29.74
N TRP A 774 -31.24 -22.05 31.02
CA TRP A 774 -32.42 -22.43 31.81
C TRP A 774 -33.71 -21.77 31.34
N HIS A 775 -33.62 -20.58 30.72
CA HIS A 775 -34.78 -19.94 30.12
C HIS A 775 -35.32 -20.75 28.93
N VAL A 776 -34.43 -21.25 28.07
CA VAL A 776 -34.78 -22.14 26.95
C VAL A 776 -35.25 -23.50 27.46
N VAL A 777 -34.57 -24.08 28.43
CA VAL A 777 -34.96 -25.37 29.04
C VAL A 777 -36.37 -25.31 29.62
N CYS A 778 -36.71 -24.25 30.37
CA CYS A 778 -38.01 -24.13 31.03
C CYS A 778 -39.18 -23.96 30.04
N LYS A 779 -38.91 -23.51 28.81
CA LYS A 779 -39.90 -23.34 27.74
C LYS A 779 -40.15 -24.61 26.91
N ARG A 780 -39.35 -25.66 27.14
CA ARG A 780 -39.50 -26.91 26.40
C ARG A 780 -40.77 -27.64 26.79
N HIS A 781 -41.54 -28.04 25.78
CA HIS A 781 -42.77 -28.82 25.97
C HIS A 781 -42.52 -30.21 26.59
N ASP A 782 -41.32 -30.77 26.42
CA ASP A 782 -40.91 -32.07 26.96
C ASP A 782 -40.23 -31.97 28.34
N PHE A 783 -40.02 -30.76 28.86
CA PHE A 783 -39.47 -30.53 30.20
C PHE A 783 -40.58 -30.51 31.25
N ILE A 784 -40.45 -31.35 32.28
CA ILE A 784 -41.47 -31.49 33.34
C ILE A 784 -40.89 -30.98 34.66
N PHE A 785 -41.52 -29.96 35.23
CA PHE A 785 -41.20 -29.44 36.56
C PHE A 785 -41.64 -30.43 37.66
N THR A 786 -40.74 -31.31 38.08
CA THR A 786 -40.95 -32.17 39.24
C THR A 786 -40.52 -31.46 40.53
N ASN A 787 -41.10 -31.84 41.68
CA ASN A 787 -40.71 -31.27 42.97
C ASN A 787 -39.21 -31.47 43.27
N GLU A 788 -38.62 -32.59 42.82
CA GLU A 788 -37.19 -32.87 42.96
C GLU A 788 -36.32 -31.89 42.17
N ILE A 789 -36.69 -31.56 40.92
CA ILE A 789 -36.00 -30.56 40.09
C ILE A 789 -36.15 -29.15 40.70
N LEU A 790 -37.34 -28.79 41.16
CA LEU A 790 -37.61 -27.48 41.75
C LEU A 790 -36.84 -27.26 43.05
N GLU A 791 -36.67 -28.30 43.88
CA GLU A 791 -35.91 -28.23 45.13
C GLU A 791 -34.39 -28.18 44.88
N GLN A 792 -33.87 -28.93 43.92
CA GLN A 792 -32.43 -29.01 43.65
C GLN A 792 -31.88 -27.86 42.80
N PHE A 793 -32.68 -27.32 41.87
CA PHE A 793 -32.23 -26.32 40.89
C PHE A 793 -32.96 -24.97 41.04
N CYS A 794 -33.52 -24.68 42.22
CA CYS A 794 -34.35 -23.49 42.49
C CYS A 794 -33.71 -22.15 42.07
N ASP A 795 -32.38 -22.07 42.11
CA ASP A 795 -31.59 -20.89 41.74
C ASP A 795 -31.44 -20.66 40.24
N TYR A 796 -31.69 -21.69 39.43
CA TYR A 796 -31.52 -21.66 37.98
C TYR A 796 -32.85 -21.65 37.21
N ILE A 797 -33.92 -22.14 37.83
CA ILE A 797 -35.24 -22.24 37.21
C ILE A 797 -35.80 -20.86 36.85
N ASP A 798 -36.34 -20.74 35.63
CA ASP A 798 -37.17 -19.60 35.25
C ASP A 798 -38.56 -19.76 35.90
N TRP A 799 -38.75 -19.02 37.00
CA TRP A 799 -39.99 -19.05 37.78
C TRP A 799 -41.20 -18.52 37.04
N THR A 800 -41.02 -17.71 35.99
CA THR A 800 -42.12 -17.22 35.15
C THR A 800 -42.77 -18.38 34.39
N GLU A 801 -41.94 -19.21 33.75
CA GLU A 801 -42.39 -20.39 33.03
C GLU A 801 -42.85 -21.51 33.98
N ALA A 802 -42.10 -21.75 35.06
CA ALA A 802 -42.45 -22.78 36.05
C ALA A 802 -43.82 -22.51 36.70
N SER A 803 -44.12 -21.26 37.09
CA SER A 803 -45.40 -20.90 37.73
C SER A 803 -46.63 -21.11 36.83
N SER A 804 -46.43 -21.14 35.51
CA SER A 804 -47.48 -21.41 34.53
C SER A 804 -47.76 -22.91 34.32
N SER A 805 -46.89 -23.78 34.86
CA SER A 805 -46.97 -25.23 34.67
C SER A 805 -48.06 -25.87 35.53
N LEU A 806 -48.92 -26.66 34.90
CA LEU A 806 -49.99 -27.42 35.56
C LEU A 806 -49.48 -28.67 36.31
N ASN A 807 -48.18 -29.00 36.18
CA ASN A 807 -47.59 -30.23 36.71
C ASN A 807 -46.99 -30.07 38.12
N ILE A 808 -46.95 -28.85 38.66
CA ILE A 808 -46.33 -28.55 39.95
C ILE A 808 -47.32 -28.78 41.10
N ASN A 809 -46.88 -29.50 42.13
CA ASN A 809 -47.63 -29.65 43.37
C ASN A 809 -47.01 -28.77 44.46
N PHE A 810 -47.60 -27.59 44.67
CA PHE A 810 -47.09 -26.60 45.61
C PHE A 810 -47.17 -27.11 47.05
N THR A 811 -46.02 -27.50 47.61
CA THR A 811 -45.89 -27.79 49.04
C THR A 811 -45.79 -26.47 49.83
N GLN A 812 -46.14 -26.49 51.12
CA GLN A 812 -46.12 -25.29 51.98
C GLN A 812 -44.76 -24.57 51.99
N ARG A 813 -43.66 -25.32 51.79
CA ARG A 813 -42.28 -24.84 51.70
C ARG A 813 -41.97 -24.19 50.34
N LEU A 814 -42.36 -24.84 49.23
CA LEU A 814 -42.21 -24.29 47.88
C LEU A 814 -43.02 -23.00 47.70
N SER A 815 -44.23 -22.92 48.27
CA SER A 815 -45.06 -21.71 48.24
C SER A 815 -44.41 -20.51 48.95
N SER A 816 -43.72 -20.73 50.07
CA SER A 816 -43.01 -19.64 50.77
C SER A 816 -41.81 -19.09 50.00
N GLU A 817 -41.05 -19.95 49.33
CA GLU A 817 -39.88 -19.56 48.52
C GLU A 817 -40.31 -18.81 47.24
N LEU A 818 -41.40 -19.25 46.60
CA LEU A 818 -41.96 -18.64 45.38
C LEU A 818 -42.50 -17.22 45.64
N CYS A 819 -43.19 -17.02 46.78
CA CYS A 819 -43.65 -15.70 47.21
C CYS A 819 -42.52 -14.73 47.57
N GLN A 820 -41.35 -15.24 47.98
CA GLN A 820 -40.19 -14.41 48.31
C GLN A 820 -39.45 -13.94 47.05
N ARG A 821 -39.36 -14.79 46.01
CA ARG A 821 -38.64 -14.48 44.76
C ARG A 821 -39.45 -13.72 43.72
N LEU A 822 -40.77 -13.91 43.63
CA LEU A 822 -41.63 -13.09 42.75
C LEU A 822 -41.78 -11.62 43.20
N ARG A 823 -41.25 -11.27 44.38
CA ARG A 823 -41.26 -9.90 44.93
C ARG A 823 -39.95 -9.14 44.71
N GLN A 824 -38.91 -9.82 44.23
CA GLN A 824 -37.64 -9.24 43.76
C GLN A 824 -37.69 -9.14 42.24
#